data_AF-R7CEK4-F1
#
_entry.id   AF-R7CEK4-F1
#
_cell.length_a   1.000
_cell.length_b   1.000
_cell.length_c   1.000
_cell.angle_alpha   90.00
_cell.angle_beta   90.00
_cell.angle_gamma   90.00
#
_symmetry.space_group_name_H-M   'P 1'
#
loop_
_entity.id
_entity.type
_entity.pdbx_description
1 polymer ?
#
loop_
_entity_poly.entity_id
_entity_poly.type
_entity_poly.pdbx_seq_one_letter_code
_entity_poly.pdbx_strand_id
1 'polypeptide(L)'
;MSKKIKVKALLLAAVVLASLVVMAGILSSMQDDISINNYQADIQREMDELPGLLETASAEQEQNTETFDAIYQSKAQSVAFMAHNNTGYEATEAKMLEYKDMLLVDNIMIVSREGEVLAKAQDTPANFTYQRYNELRSVFDSGEPSAAMEVTFSDQDQTWRYYSARIDDNTMVVIEQNPEELEQLINNTSSISAVLGSISVGQSGYTFAVSGRDYVVSYHPNEELIGTDALDAGIDASHLENGTFTWITFNGERLYCGVSEIEGTYYLSAVPESEMIASRNLTVGVILFIFFSVAAIVALYGLFVMREDEKRGYNPENFKTIGPLRYNKAVGRKAIILSFVGFLLVAVVTFYMQTLFSLSAESVSSNERSSDIQQTIIETNEQATQLTEQYNERYLNKAEVAAYILDKNPELKTKEKLQELADTLQVQYLYIFDGSGNLSVTNSSYTNFVLSDNPEDQSYEFRKLLQGVEYVIQDPMPDDISGELRQYIGVSLHDAQGNADGFVQIGIRSDRLETLLSSVQIESILDGVKIGQNGFAFAVNANDKTFSYYPDEQLVGSSATAHGMTDKQLQPGYNDFITIDGVSYYASSFESNGNYIYVAQPENELMTERVPITVTTALCGLICQIIIFMLVAFELTRSRFGRENIPTAPEDDGNPDSRTFDTVLPDGRVTKTESATSRWLYQSLEWADKTPEQRVVVVVKALMAVFAVVVFLGVIFKDAVFPDDSAFAYVLNGGWEYGLNVFALTAVVMIVCVVSTITVAIQKLLHMLAGVFGARGETMCRLLSSFIKYATIIGMVYYCLMLIGIDTTTLLASAGILSIAITFGAKELVSDILSGLFIIFEGEFRVGDVIQVGAFNGTVMEIGIRTTKINDGSGNVVIIRNSQVSNVTNMTKESSYASVDMDIEYGESLERVESILQDEFPNIRRRLPAIEDGPFYKGVVSLADNSVTIRVVVMCNENDRGQLTRDLRREMKLIFDEHEIQIPFSQVVVHQPAEYKKATISEQLRADRFNDDQKVAARDVGNETTSSK
;
A
#
# COMPACT_ATOMS: atom_id res chain seq x y z
N MET A 1 24.03 12.99 -46.42
CA MET A 1 23.47 11.66 -46.78
C MET A 1 23.32 11.60 -48.27
N SER A 2 23.81 10.55 -48.90
CA SER A 2 23.49 10.24 -50.30
C SER A 2 21.99 10.04 -50.52
N LYS A 3 21.54 10.26 -51.75
CA LYS A 3 20.17 9.98 -52.20
C LYS A 3 19.77 8.51 -51.94
N LYS A 4 20.75 7.58 -51.95
CA LYS A 4 20.55 6.16 -51.63
C LYS A 4 20.15 5.93 -50.16
N ILE A 5 20.86 6.55 -49.21
CA ILE A 5 20.55 6.40 -47.78
C ILE A 5 19.21 7.05 -47.44
N LYS A 6 18.87 8.20 -48.05
CA LYS A 6 17.55 8.83 -47.85
C LYS A 6 16.39 7.92 -48.28
N VAL A 7 16.53 7.23 -49.43
CA VAL A 7 15.52 6.28 -49.91
C VAL A 7 15.43 5.06 -48.99
N LYS A 8 16.57 4.48 -48.56
CA LYS A 8 16.58 3.36 -47.61
C LYS A 8 16.00 3.74 -46.24
N ALA A 9 16.26 4.94 -45.75
CA ALA A 9 15.67 5.45 -44.51
C ALA A 9 14.14 5.55 -44.60
N LEU A 10 13.63 6.06 -45.73
CA LEU A 10 12.19 6.15 -45.98
C LEU A 10 11.55 4.76 -46.11
N LEU A 11 12.23 3.81 -46.76
CA LEU A 11 11.79 2.41 -46.85
C LEU A 11 11.78 1.72 -45.48
N LEU A 12 12.81 1.92 -44.65
CA LEU A 12 12.87 1.37 -43.29
C LEU A 12 11.74 1.92 -42.43
N ALA A 13 11.48 3.24 -42.47
CA ALA A 13 10.37 3.84 -41.75
C ALA A 13 9.01 3.31 -42.23
N ALA A 14 8.83 3.15 -43.55
CA ALA A 14 7.61 2.59 -44.13
C ALA A 14 7.39 1.13 -43.72
N VAL A 15 8.45 0.31 -43.67
CA VAL A 15 8.35 -1.08 -43.19
C VAL A 15 7.96 -1.15 -41.72
N VAL A 16 8.60 -0.36 -40.85
CA VAL A 16 8.25 -0.33 -39.42
C VAL A 16 6.78 0.07 -39.22
N LEU A 17 6.30 1.10 -39.92
CA LEU A 17 4.90 1.54 -39.86
C LEU A 17 3.93 0.50 -40.44
N ALA A 18 4.25 -0.11 -41.57
CA ALA A 18 3.40 -1.15 -42.18
C ALA A 18 3.32 -2.39 -41.29
N SER A 19 4.44 -2.84 -40.72
CA SER A 19 4.46 -3.95 -39.77
C SER A 19 3.66 -3.65 -38.51
N LEU A 20 3.65 -2.39 -38.05
CA LEU A 20 2.85 -1.96 -36.90
C LEU A 20 1.34 -2.05 -37.19
N VAL A 21 0.89 -1.60 -38.36
CA VAL A 21 -0.53 -1.68 -38.75
C VAL A 21 -0.99 -3.13 -38.91
N VAL A 22 -0.17 -3.98 -39.55
CA VAL A 22 -0.48 -5.42 -39.70
C VAL A 22 -0.56 -6.10 -38.33
N MET A 23 0.41 -5.83 -37.44
CA MET A 23 0.41 -6.37 -36.09
C MET A 23 -0.81 -5.89 -35.29
N ALA A 24 -1.20 -4.62 -35.42
CA ALA A 24 -2.37 -4.07 -34.73
C ALA A 24 -3.66 -4.78 -35.13
N GLY A 25 -3.86 -5.02 -36.42
CA GLY A 25 -5.04 -5.75 -36.91
C GLY A 25 -5.10 -7.20 -36.45
N ILE A 26 -3.96 -7.92 -36.51
CA ILE A 26 -3.88 -9.31 -36.08
C ILE A 26 -4.12 -9.42 -34.56
N LEU A 27 -3.45 -8.58 -33.77
CA LEU A 27 -3.59 -8.60 -32.31
C LEU A 27 -5.00 -8.22 -31.87
N SER A 28 -5.60 -7.19 -32.47
CA SER A 28 -6.98 -6.79 -32.16
C SER A 28 -7.95 -7.93 -32.41
N SER A 29 -7.88 -8.57 -33.59
CA SER A 29 -8.75 -9.69 -33.95
C SER A 29 -8.55 -10.89 -33.02
N MET A 30 -7.31 -11.26 -32.72
CA MET A 30 -7.04 -12.38 -31.81
C MET A 30 -7.54 -12.11 -30.40
N GLN A 31 -7.38 -10.87 -29.91
CA GLN A 31 -7.85 -10.50 -28.58
C GLN A 31 -9.38 -10.51 -28.53
N ASP A 32 -10.06 -10.01 -29.57
CA ASP A 32 -11.52 -10.07 -29.69
C ASP A 32 -12.01 -11.52 -29.66
N ASP A 33 -11.38 -12.41 -30.45
CA ASP A 33 -11.74 -13.83 -30.51
C ASP A 33 -11.54 -14.52 -29.14
N ILE A 34 -10.42 -14.25 -28.45
CA ILE A 34 -10.14 -14.85 -27.13
C ILE A 34 -11.16 -14.35 -26.11
N SER A 35 -11.39 -13.04 -26.03
CA SER A 35 -12.37 -12.46 -25.10
C SER A 35 -13.75 -13.03 -25.35
N ILE A 36 -14.23 -13.04 -26.60
CA ILE A 36 -15.56 -13.57 -26.95
C ILE A 36 -15.68 -15.05 -26.58
N ASN A 37 -14.68 -15.89 -26.87
CA ASN A 37 -14.73 -17.31 -26.53
C ASN A 37 -14.77 -17.55 -25.01
N ASN A 38 -14.05 -16.74 -24.24
CA ASN A 38 -14.05 -16.83 -22.77
C ASN A 38 -15.42 -16.43 -22.20
N TYR A 39 -15.92 -15.24 -22.56
CA TYR A 39 -17.23 -14.81 -22.10
C TYR A 39 -18.35 -15.73 -22.59
N GLN A 40 -18.23 -16.32 -23.77
CA GLN A 40 -19.19 -17.33 -24.24
C GLN A 40 -19.17 -18.58 -23.35
N ALA A 41 -18.00 -19.05 -22.91
CA ALA A 41 -17.91 -20.19 -22.01
C ALA A 41 -18.51 -19.88 -20.63
N ASP A 42 -18.23 -18.69 -20.09
CA ASP A 42 -18.82 -18.21 -18.83
C ASP A 42 -20.34 -18.12 -18.94
N ILE A 43 -20.85 -17.43 -19.98
CA ILE A 43 -22.28 -17.29 -20.24
C ILE A 43 -22.95 -18.66 -20.41
N GLN A 44 -22.36 -19.58 -21.18
CA GLN A 44 -22.93 -20.92 -21.39
C GLN A 44 -23.09 -21.67 -20.06
N ARG A 45 -22.11 -21.57 -19.16
CA ARG A 45 -22.17 -22.22 -17.86
C ARG A 45 -23.29 -21.65 -17.00
N GLU A 46 -23.38 -20.33 -16.87
CA GLU A 46 -24.46 -19.68 -16.10
C GLU A 46 -25.84 -20.04 -16.69
N MET A 47 -25.94 -20.12 -18.03
CA MET A 47 -27.17 -20.55 -18.72
C MET A 47 -27.53 -22.02 -18.46
N ASP A 48 -26.54 -22.91 -18.32
CA ASP A 48 -26.76 -24.34 -18.06
C ASP A 48 -27.25 -24.58 -16.61
N GLU A 49 -26.84 -23.73 -15.66
CA GLU A 49 -27.23 -23.79 -14.24
C GLU A 49 -28.57 -23.09 -13.95
N LEU A 50 -28.89 -22.03 -14.70
CA LEU A 50 -30.08 -21.20 -14.51
C LEU A 50 -31.40 -21.97 -14.37
N PRO A 51 -31.72 -23.01 -15.17
CA PRO A 51 -32.95 -23.79 -14.98
C PRO A 51 -33.06 -24.42 -13.60
N GLY A 52 -31.95 -24.95 -13.06
CA GLY A 52 -31.93 -25.55 -11.73
C GLY A 52 -32.08 -24.52 -10.61
N LEU A 53 -31.48 -23.33 -10.78
CA LEU A 53 -31.65 -22.21 -9.85
C LEU A 53 -33.10 -21.72 -9.82
N LEU A 54 -33.73 -21.56 -10.99
CA LEU A 54 -35.14 -21.16 -11.09
C LEU A 54 -36.09 -22.23 -10.53
N GLU A 55 -35.83 -23.51 -10.77
CA GLU A 55 -36.61 -24.61 -10.18
C GLU A 55 -36.51 -24.59 -8.65
N THR A 56 -35.30 -24.44 -8.11
CA THR A 56 -35.05 -24.35 -6.66
C THR A 56 -35.78 -23.16 -6.05
N ALA A 57 -35.68 -21.99 -6.67
CA ALA A 57 -36.38 -20.78 -6.23
C ALA A 57 -37.90 -20.96 -6.28
N SER A 58 -38.44 -21.61 -7.32
CA SER A 58 -39.87 -21.89 -7.42
C SER A 58 -40.37 -22.84 -6.32
N ALA A 59 -39.60 -23.88 -6.00
CA ALA A 59 -39.92 -24.80 -4.91
C ALA A 59 -39.84 -24.11 -3.54
N GLU A 60 -38.86 -23.23 -3.36
CA GLU A 60 -38.73 -22.41 -2.14
C GLU A 60 -39.91 -21.44 -1.98
N GLN A 61 -40.33 -20.80 -3.07
CA GLN A 61 -41.51 -19.92 -3.08
C GLN A 61 -42.78 -20.68 -2.70
N GLU A 62 -42.99 -21.89 -3.26
CA GLU A 62 -44.13 -22.75 -2.92
C GLU A 62 -44.09 -23.14 -1.43
N GLN A 63 -42.93 -23.59 -0.94
CA GLN A 63 -42.74 -23.97 0.46
C GLN A 63 -42.95 -22.79 1.43
N ASN A 64 -42.46 -21.60 1.09
CA ASN A 64 -42.63 -20.38 1.89
C ASN A 64 -44.11 -19.99 1.95
N THR A 65 -44.82 -20.09 0.82
CA THR A 65 -46.27 -19.81 0.74
C THR A 65 -47.09 -20.82 1.55
N GLU A 66 -46.83 -22.13 1.39
CA GLU A 66 -47.50 -23.17 2.18
C GLU A 66 -47.26 -22.99 3.68
N THR A 67 -46.02 -22.64 4.05
CA THR A 67 -45.64 -22.42 5.44
C THR A 67 -46.35 -21.20 6.02
N PHE A 68 -46.48 -20.11 5.25
CA PHE A 68 -47.24 -18.92 5.64
C PHE A 68 -48.73 -19.25 5.79
N ASP A 69 -49.34 -19.91 4.80
CA ASP A 69 -50.76 -20.26 4.84
C ASP A 69 -51.10 -21.17 6.03
N ALA A 70 -50.25 -22.15 6.33
CA ALA A 70 -50.41 -23.05 7.47
C ALA A 70 -50.43 -22.31 8.82
N ILE A 71 -49.72 -21.18 8.95
CA ILE A 71 -49.73 -20.33 10.16
C ILE A 71 -51.14 -19.81 10.39
N TYR A 72 -51.71 -19.14 9.40
CA TYR A 72 -52.97 -18.44 9.57
C TYR A 72 -54.16 -19.39 9.59
N GLN A 73 -54.06 -20.55 8.92
CA GLN A 73 -54.99 -21.65 9.12
C GLN A 73 -54.99 -22.15 10.58
N SER A 74 -53.81 -22.39 11.18
CA SER A 74 -53.68 -22.80 12.58
C SER A 74 -54.22 -21.74 13.55
N LYS A 75 -54.00 -20.45 13.26
CA LYS A 75 -54.60 -19.34 14.03
C LYS A 75 -56.14 -19.37 13.96
N ALA A 76 -56.72 -19.64 12.79
CA ALA A 76 -58.17 -19.77 12.65
C ALA A 76 -58.69 -21.00 13.42
N GLN A 77 -58.01 -22.14 13.32
CA GLN A 77 -58.34 -23.34 14.08
C GLN A 77 -58.26 -23.12 15.59
N SER A 78 -57.32 -22.29 16.06
CA SER A 78 -57.19 -21.98 17.49
C SER A 78 -58.46 -21.31 18.05
N VAL A 79 -59.09 -20.42 17.28
CA VAL A 79 -60.39 -19.81 17.67
C VAL A 79 -61.53 -20.81 17.62
N ALA A 80 -61.57 -21.66 16.58
CA ALA A 80 -62.55 -22.75 16.52
C ALA A 80 -62.40 -23.71 17.72
N PHE A 81 -61.16 -24.07 18.07
CA PHE A 81 -60.85 -24.92 19.23
C PHE A 81 -61.33 -24.27 20.53
N MET A 82 -61.06 -22.97 20.72
CA MET A 82 -61.55 -22.20 21.86
C MET A 82 -63.08 -22.22 21.97
N ALA A 83 -63.77 -22.07 20.84
CA ALA A 83 -65.23 -22.13 20.78
C ALA A 83 -65.77 -23.53 21.15
N HIS A 84 -65.18 -24.60 20.62
CA HIS A 84 -65.60 -25.98 20.90
C HIS A 84 -65.34 -26.42 22.35
N ASN A 85 -64.33 -25.84 23.01
CA ASN A 85 -63.85 -26.27 24.33
C ASN A 85 -64.20 -25.31 25.47
N ASN A 86 -65.14 -24.38 25.23
CA ASN A 86 -65.70 -23.47 26.23
C ASN A 86 -64.64 -22.65 27.00
N THR A 87 -63.63 -22.13 26.31
CA THR A 87 -62.53 -21.34 26.90
C THR A 87 -62.89 -19.85 27.04
N GLY A 88 -64.16 -19.54 27.28
CA GLY A 88 -64.67 -18.15 27.32
C GLY A 88 -64.88 -17.51 25.95
N TYR A 89 -65.22 -18.32 24.93
CA TYR A 89 -65.58 -17.84 23.61
C TYR A 89 -66.90 -17.06 23.60
N GLU A 90 -66.89 -15.88 23.01
CA GLU A 90 -68.08 -15.07 22.71
C GLU A 90 -67.93 -14.40 21.35
N ALA A 91 -68.98 -14.44 20.52
CA ALA A 91 -69.02 -13.70 19.25
C ALA A 91 -69.36 -12.22 19.48
N THR A 92 -68.46 -11.50 20.16
CA THR A 92 -68.59 -10.06 20.43
C THR A 92 -67.38 -9.30 19.88
N GLU A 93 -67.55 -8.02 19.54
CA GLU A 93 -66.45 -7.18 19.04
C GLU A 93 -65.29 -7.11 20.03
N ALA A 94 -65.57 -7.04 21.34
CA ALA A 94 -64.55 -7.04 22.38
C ALA A 94 -63.70 -8.32 22.40
N LYS A 95 -64.32 -9.49 22.18
CA LYS A 95 -63.57 -10.75 22.08
C LYS A 95 -62.82 -10.91 20.77
N MET A 96 -63.36 -10.40 19.67
CA MET A 96 -62.61 -10.41 18.42
C MET A 96 -61.36 -9.53 18.53
N LEU A 97 -61.43 -8.38 19.20
CA LEU A 97 -60.25 -7.54 19.47
C LEU A 97 -59.20 -8.28 20.33
N GLU A 98 -59.63 -8.98 21.37
CA GLU A 98 -58.72 -9.78 22.21
C GLU A 98 -58.07 -10.93 21.42
N TYR A 99 -58.83 -11.63 20.56
CA TYR A 99 -58.28 -12.68 19.71
C TYR A 99 -57.35 -12.14 18.63
N LYS A 100 -57.66 -10.97 18.08
CA LYS A 100 -56.78 -10.29 17.11
C LYS A 100 -55.41 -10.02 17.74
N ASP A 101 -55.39 -9.39 18.92
CA ASP A 101 -54.15 -9.01 19.60
C ASP A 101 -53.37 -10.24 20.06
N MET A 102 -54.05 -11.28 20.57
CA MET A 102 -53.41 -12.52 21.01
C MET A 102 -52.84 -13.36 19.86
N LEU A 103 -53.57 -13.48 18.75
CA LEU A 103 -53.13 -14.27 17.60
C LEU A 103 -52.20 -13.50 16.67
N LEU A 104 -51.93 -12.22 16.93
CA LEU A 104 -51.11 -11.36 16.09
C LEU A 104 -51.56 -11.43 14.62
N VAL A 105 -52.83 -11.09 14.36
CA VAL A 105 -53.41 -11.01 13.00
C VAL A 105 -53.95 -9.62 12.74
N ASP A 106 -54.06 -9.23 11.47
CA ASP A 106 -54.57 -7.89 11.13
C ASP A 106 -56.05 -7.74 11.50
N ASN A 107 -56.87 -8.75 11.20
CA ASN A 107 -58.28 -8.74 11.55
C ASN A 107 -58.84 -10.16 11.72
N ILE A 108 -59.89 -10.25 12.55
CA ILE A 108 -60.60 -11.50 12.82
C ILE A 108 -62.10 -11.26 12.95
N MET A 109 -62.87 -12.18 12.39
CA MET A 109 -64.32 -12.07 12.23
C MET A 109 -65.01 -13.40 12.46
N ILE A 110 -66.24 -13.36 12.94
CA ILE A 110 -67.16 -14.51 12.92
C ILE A 110 -68.16 -14.29 11.79
N VAL A 111 -68.26 -15.26 10.89
CA VAL A 111 -69.07 -15.17 9.67
C VAL A 111 -70.05 -16.33 9.62
N SER A 112 -71.30 -16.06 9.24
CA SER A 112 -72.31 -17.11 9.05
C SER A 112 -72.05 -17.92 7.78
N ARG A 113 -72.71 -19.08 7.67
CA ARG A 113 -72.69 -19.92 6.47
C ARG A 113 -73.16 -19.19 5.21
N GLU A 114 -74.02 -18.20 5.35
CA GLU A 114 -74.52 -17.34 4.27
C GLU A 114 -73.54 -16.21 3.90
N GLY A 115 -72.51 -15.95 4.73
CA GLY A 115 -71.51 -14.89 4.53
C GLY A 115 -71.82 -13.59 5.29
N GLU A 116 -72.71 -13.60 6.27
CA GLU A 116 -73.01 -12.43 7.12
C GLU A 116 -71.98 -12.33 8.25
N VAL A 117 -71.37 -11.16 8.45
CA VAL A 117 -70.41 -10.92 9.54
C VAL A 117 -71.19 -10.69 10.84
N LEU A 118 -71.05 -11.61 11.80
CA LEU A 118 -71.74 -11.61 13.08
C LEU A 118 -70.97 -10.84 14.17
N ALA A 119 -69.64 -10.90 14.13
CA ALA A 119 -68.74 -10.16 15.00
C ALA A 119 -67.43 -9.90 14.27
N LYS A 120 -66.74 -8.80 14.58
CA LYS A 120 -65.48 -8.40 13.95
C LYS A 120 -64.61 -7.60 14.90
N ALA A 121 -63.28 -7.73 14.78
CA ALA A 121 -62.35 -6.90 15.53
C ALA A 121 -62.24 -5.50 14.90
N GLN A 122 -62.24 -5.44 13.57
CA GLN A 122 -62.15 -4.21 12.77
C GLN A 122 -63.04 -4.30 11.53
N ASP A 123 -63.30 -3.16 10.90
CA ASP A 123 -64.00 -3.11 9.61
C ASP A 123 -63.19 -3.82 8.51
N THR A 124 -63.87 -4.58 7.65
CA THR A 124 -63.26 -5.31 6.52
C THR A 124 -63.78 -4.76 5.18
N PRO A 125 -62.94 -4.66 4.15
CA PRO A 125 -63.37 -4.38 2.78
C PRO A 125 -64.05 -5.60 2.12
N ALA A 126 -63.94 -6.80 2.70
CA ALA A 126 -64.52 -8.02 2.15
C ALA A 126 -66.04 -8.09 2.31
N ASN A 127 -66.71 -8.56 1.25
CA ASN A 127 -68.10 -8.99 1.32
C ASN A 127 -68.18 -10.50 1.13
N PHE A 128 -68.21 -11.25 2.23
CA PHE A 128 -68.20 -12.71 2.23
C PHE A 128 -69.45 -13.34 1.62
N THR A 129 -70.50 -12.57 1.31
CA THR A 129 -71.67 -13.06 0.55
C THR A 129 -71.36 -13.30 -0.93
N TYR A 130 -70.25 -12.76 -1.44
CA TYR A 130 -69.85 -12.89 -2.85
C TYR A 130 -69.24 -14.26 -3.15
N GLN A 131 -69.50 -14.74 -4.36
CA GLN A 131 -69.08 -16.07 -4.83
C GLN A 131 -67.56 -16.29 -4.74
N ARG A 132 -66.75 -15.22 -4.85
CA ARG A 132 -65.29 -15.31 -4.74
C ARG A 132 -64.81 -15.84 -3.39
N TYR A 133 -65.61 -15.72 -2.32
CA TYR A 133 -65.26 -16.22 -0.99
C TYR A 133 -65.82 -17.62 -0.70
N ASN A 134 -66.34 -18.32 -1.71
CA ASN A 134 -66.92 -19.66 -1.51
C ASN A 134 -65.89 -20.67 -0.99
N GLU A 135 -64.60 -20.52 -1.34
CA GLU A 135 -63.53 -21.37 -0.83
C GLU A 135 -63.44 -21.34 0.70
N LEU A 136 -63.69 -20.18 1.32
CA LEU A 136 -63.75 -20.07 2.78
C LEU A 136 -64.89 -20.88 3.40
N ARG A 137 -65.94 -21.19 2.64
CA ARG A 137 -67.09 -21.97 3.15
C ARG A 137 -66.89 -23.48 3.03
N SER A 138 -65.83 -23.92 2.36
CA SER A 138 -65.46 -25.35 2.29
C SER A 138 -65.34 -25.98 3.68
N VAL A 139 -65.01 -25.18 4.71
CA VAL A 139 -64.89 -25.58 6.12
C VAL A 139 -66.16 -26.21 6.70
N PHE A 140 -67.34 -25.83 6.21
CA PHE A 140 -68.61 -26.40 6.70
C PHE A 140 -68.78 -27.85 6.26
N ASP A 141 -68.26 -28.19 5.08
CA ASP A 141 -68.40 -29.50 4.47
C ASP A 141 -67.22 -30.42 4.82
N SER A 142 -65.99 -29.88 4.83
CA SER A 142 -64.77 -30.64 5.13
C SER A 142 -64.51 -30.79 6.64
N GLY A 143 -64.87 -29.78 7.44
CA GLY A 143 -64.46 -29.66 8.84
C GLY A 143 -63.00 -29.22 9.03
N GLU A 144 -62.24 -29.12 7.95
CA GLU A 144 -60.85 -28.66 7.91
C GLU A 144 -60.80 -27.15 7.63
N PRO A 145 -59.68 -26.46 7.90
CA PRO A 145 -59.50 -25.05 7.53
C PRO A 145 -59.58 -24.85 6.02
N SER A 146 -60.00 -23.66 5.60
CA SER A 146 -60.03 -23.35 4.18
C SER A 146 -58.61 -23.22 3.62
N ALA A 147 -58.46 -23.46 2.32
CA ALA A 147 -57.34 -22.90 1.57
C ALA A 147 -57.33 -21.36 1.71
N ALA A 148 -56.15 -20.76 1.53
CA ALA A 148 -56.01 -19.31 1.51
C ALA A 148 -56.83 -18.74 0.35
N MET A 149 -57.60 -17.69 0.61
CA MET A 149 -58.26 -16.93 -0.44
C MET A 149 -57.64 -15.54 -0.53
N GLU A 150 -56.94 -15.26 -1.63
CA GLU A 150 -56.32 -13.95 -1.86
C GLU A 150 -57.22 -13.04 -2.70
N VAL A 151 -57.35 -11.78 -2.29
CA VAL A 151 -58.18 -10.79 -2.99
C VAL A 151 -57.46 -9.45 -3.04
N THR A 152 -57.18 -8.98 -4.25
CA THR A 152 -56.68 -7.62 -4.51
C THR A 152 -57.84 -6.65 -4.70
N PHE A 153 -57.81 -5.55 -3.97
CA PHE A 153 -58.80 -4.47 -4.06
C PHE A 153 -58.21 -3.29 -4.84
N SER A 154 -58.58 -3.19 -6.12
CA SER A 154 -58.07 -2.20 -7.08
C SER A 154 -58.31 -0.73 -6.71
N ASP A 155 -59.21 -0.45 -5.78
CA ASP A 155 -59.51 0.88 -5.24
C ASP A 155 -58.60 1.30 -4.08
N GLN A 156 -57.91 0.35 -3.45
CA GLN A 156 -57.00 0.57 -2.32
C GLN A 156 -55.55 0.16 -2.61
N ASP A 157 -55.30 -0.44 -3.79
CA ASP A 157 -54.01 -1.01 -4.17
C ASP A 157 -53.44 -1.95 -3.11
N GLN A 158 -54.32 -2.74 -2.49
CA GLN A 158 -53.98 -3.60 -1.36
C GLN A 158 -54.53 -5.00 -1.59
N THR A 159 -53.68 -5.99 -1.35
CA THR A 159 -54.00 -7.42 -1.39
C THR A 159 -54.24 -7.93 0.03
N TRP A 160 -55.26 -8.76 0.20
CA TRP A 160 -55.59 -9.39 1.47
C TRP A 160 -55.74 -10.90 1.28
N ARG A 161 -55.16 -11.70 2.19
CA ARG A 161 -55.37 -13.15 2.27
C ARG A 161 -56.33 -13.48 3.41
N TYR A 162 -57.30 -14.35 3.11
CA TYR A 162 -58.34 -14.78 4.04
C TYR A 162 -58.24 -16.27 4.34
N TYR A 163 -58.46 -16.64 5.59
CA TYR A 163 -58.44 -18.02 6.08
C TYR A 163 -59.64 -18.26 6.97
N SER A 164 -60.26 -19.43 6.92
CA SER A 164 -61.39 -19.75 7.80
C SER A 164 -61.26 -21.10 8.47
N ALA A 165 -61.95 -21.24 9.60
CA ALA A 165 -62.14 -22.51 10.29
C ALA A 165 -63.56 -22.60 10.86
N ARG A 166 -64.13 -23.82 10.84
CA ARG A 166 -65.51 -24.05 11.29
C ARG A 166 -65.63 -23.97 12.81
N ILE A 167 -66.59 -23.18 13.31
CA ILE A 167 -66.96 -23.10 14.73
C ILE A 167 -68.17 -24.00 15.02
N ASP A 168 -69.17 -23.99 14.15
CA ASP A 168 -70.33 -24.88 14.23
C ASP A 168 -70.95 -25.07 12.83
N ASP A 169 -72.11 -25.72 12.74
CA ASP A 169 -72.79 -26.00 11.46
C ASP A 169 -73.19 -24.74 10.67
N ASN A 170 -73.24 -23.57 11.33
CA ASN A 170 -73.73 -22.31 10.80
C ASN A 170 -72.73 -21.15 10.89
N THR A 171 -71.65 -21.26 11.66
CA THR A 171 -70.66 -20.18 11.85
C THR A 171 -69.23 -20.66 11.64
N MET A 172 -68.40 -19.76 11.12
CA MET A 172 -66.96 -19.94 10.93
C MET A 172 -66.22 -18.70 11.43
N VAL A 173 -64.99 -18.89 11.90
CA VAL A 173 -64.05 -17.78 12.07
C VAL A 173 -63.40 -17.49 10.72
N VAL A 174 -63.16 -16.21 10.44
CA VAL A 174 -62.38 -15.74 9.29
C VAL A 174 -61.28 -14.84 9.80
N ILE A 175 -60.04 -15.17 9.45
CA ILE A 175 -58.86 -14.33 9.63
C ILE A 175 -58.60 -13.60 8.32
N GLU A 176 -58.32 -12.31 8.42
CA GLU A 176 -57.91 -11.44 7.33
C GLU A 176 -56.50 -10.93 7.64
N GLN A 177 -55.57 -11.14 6.70
CA GLN A 177 -54.15 -10.86 6.88
C GLN A 177 -53.55 -10.19 5.63
N ASN A 178 -52.72 -9.18 5.84
CA ASN A 178 -51.90 -8.56 4.81
C ASN A 178 -50.75 -9.51 4.42
N PRO A 179 -50.61 -9.91 3.14
CA PRO A 179 -49.54 -10.80 2.68
C PRO A 179 -48.20 -10.09 2.45
N GLU A 180 -48.04 -8.81 2.78
CA GLU A 180 -46.81 -8.04 2.57
C GLU A 180 -45.54 -8.74 3.10
N GLU A 181 -45.61 -9.39 4.26
CA GLU A 181 -44.49 -10.17 4.81
C GLU A 181 -44.10 -11.35 3.90
N LEU A 182 -45.09 -12.06 3.37
CA LEU A 182 -44.88 -13.14 2.42
C LEU A 182 -44.31 -12.60 1.09
N GLU A 183 -44.84 -11.47 0.60
CA GLU A 183 -44.34 -10.83 -0.62
C GLU A 183 -42.88 -10.38 -0.47
N GLN A 184 -42.51 -9.77 0.66
CA GLN A 184 -41.12 -9.39 0.94
C GLN A 184 -40.20 -10.61 1.03
N LEU A 185 -40.63 -11.67 1.71
CA LEU A 185 -39.87 -12.91 1.80
C LEU A 185 -39.62 -13.53 0.41
N ILE A 186 -40.67 -13.64 -0.40
CA ILE A 186 -40.56 -14.17 -1.77
C ILE A 186 -39.65 -13.27 -2.62
N ASN A 187 -39.85 -11.95 -2.56
CA ASN A 187 -39.06 -10.99 -3.33
C ASN A 187 -37.56 -11.08 -3.01
N ASN A 188 -37.21 -11.33 -1.76
CA ASN A 188 -35.82 -11.37 -1.31
C ASN A 188 -35.14 -12.73 -1.50
N THR A 189 -35.87 -13.85 -1.43
CA THR A 189 -35.23 -15.19 -1.44
C THR A 189 -35.45 -15.99 -2.71
N SER A 190 -36.63 -15.89 -3.32
CA SER A 190 -37.10 -16.86 -4.32
C SER A 190 -37.68 -16.22 -5.58
N SER A 191 -37.70 -14.89 -5.66
CA SER A 191 -38.12 -14.19 -6.87
C SER A 191 -37.11 -14.35 -7.99
N ILE A 192 -37.60 -14.28 -9.22
CA ILE A 192 -36.75 -14.22 -10.42
C ILE A 192 -35.71 -13.10 -10.28
N SER A 193 -36.09 -11.96 -9.68
CA SER A 193 -35.19 -10.84 -9.46
C SER A 193 -34.05 -11.17 -8.51
N ALA A 194 -34.31 -11.92 -7.43
CA ALA A 194 -33.30 -12.36 -6.49
C ALA A 194 -32.32 -13.37 -7.13
N VAL A 195 -32.87 -14.33 -7.90
CA VAL A 195 -32.05 -15.34 -8.61
C VAL A 195 -31.19 -14.70 -9.69
N LEU A 196 -31.75 -13.81 -10.52
CA LEU A 196 -31.00 -13.20 -11.61
C LEU A 196 -30.01 -12.14 -11.11
N GLY A 197 -30.30 -11.49 -9.98
CA GLY A 197 -29.40 -10.52 -9.34
C GLY A 197 -28.13 -11.14 -8.76
N SER A 198 -28.14 -12.44 -8.45
CA SER A 198 -26.94 -13.15 -7.98
C SER A 198 -26.06 -13.69 -9.11
N ILE A 199 -26.54 -13.67 -10.37
CA ILE A 199 -25.79 -14.16 -11.52
C ILE A 199 -24.95 -13.03 -12.12
N SER A 200 -23.63 -13.15 -12.02
CA SER A 200 -22.67 -12.21 -12.59
C SER A 200 -21.86 -12.87 -13.71
N VAL A 201 -21.68 -12.14 -14.81
CA VAL A 201 -20.89 -12.59 -15.97
C VAL A 201 -19.82 -11.54 -16.27
N GLY A 202 -18.54 -11.91 -16.14
CA GLY A 202 -17.44 -10.95 -16.33
C GLY A 202 -17.32 -9.95 -15.17
N GLN A 203 -16.86 -8.72 -15.44
CA GLN A 203 -16.78 -7.67 -14.42
C GLN A 203 -18.05 -6.80 -14.35
N SER A 204 -18.66 -6.53 -15.50
CA SER A 204 -19.83 -5.63 -15.61
C SER A 204 -21.00 -6.25 -16.36
N GLY A 205 -20.93 -7.54 -16.69
CA GLY A 205 -22.03 -8.25 -17.32
C GLY A 205 -23.10 -8.65 -16.31
N TYR A 206 -24.30 -8.82 -16.83
CA TYR A 206 -25.51 -9.03 -16.05
C TYR A 206 -26.49 -9.93 -16.81
N THR A 207 -27.43 -10.51 -16.07
CA THR A 207 -28.53 -11.26 -16.65
C THR A 207 -29.83 -10.47 -16.56
N PHE A 208 -30.61 -10.44 -17.65
CA PHE A 208 -31.92 -9.81 -17.67
C PHE A 208 -32.94 -10.71 -18.36
N ALA A 209 -34.22 -10.54 -18.04
CA ALA A 209 -35.31 -11.39 -18.52
C ALA A 209 -36.26 -10.62 -19.42
N VAL A 210 -36.67 -11.25 -20.53
CA VAL A 210 -37.58 -10.72 -21.53
C VAL A 210 -38.68 -11.74 -21.77
N SER A 211 -39.93 -11.33 -21.61
CA SER A 211 -41.09 -12.19 -21.86
C SER A 211 -41.14 -12.61 -23.33
N GLY A 212 -41.29 -13.91 -23.60
CA GLY A 212 -41.40 -14.41 -24.97
C GLY A 212 -42.77 -14.17 -25.62
N ARG A 213 -43.75 -13.63 -24.87
CA ARG A 213 -45.10 -13.34 -25.39
C ARG A 213 -45.24 -11.93 -25.97
N ASP A 214 -44.74 -10.94 -25.25
CA ASP A 214 -44.90 -9.52 -25.54
C ASP A 214 -43.56 -8.79 -25.63
N TYR A 215 -42.42 -9.49 -25.50
CA TYR A 215 -41.07 -8.93 -25.54
C TYR A 215 -40.83 -7.82 -24.53
N VAL A 216 -41.64 -7.76 -23.47
CA VAL A 216 -41.46 -6.81 -22.38
C VAL A 216 -40.36 -7.32 -21.45
N VAL A 217 -39.45 -6.43 -21.06
CA VAL A 217 -38.42 -6.71 -20.07
C VAL A 217 -39.08 -6.94 -18.71
N SER A 218 -39.02 -8.17 -18.22
CA SER A 218 -39.61 -8.57 -16.93
C SER A 218 -38.66 -8.36 -15.75
N TYR A 219 -37.35 -8.41 -15.99
CA TYR A 219 -36.33 -8.10 -15.00
C TYR A 219 -35.10 -7.48 -15.67
N HIS A 220 -34.51 -6.48 -15.03
CA HIS A 220 -33.24 -5.88 -15.41
C HIS A 220 -32.59 -5.24 -14.16
N PRO A 221 -31.25 -5.27 -13.99
CA PRO A 221 -30.58 -4.65 -12.84
C PRO A 221 -30.86 -3.15 -12.68
N ASN A 222 -31.03 -2.45 -13.81
CA ASN A 222 -31.59 -1.11 -13.85
C ASN A 222 -33.13 -1.16 -13.91
N GLU A 223 -33.78 -0.78 -12.80
CA GLU A 223 -35.24 -0.75 -12.67
C GLU A 223 -35.95 0.11 -13.72
N GLU A 224 -35.30 1.16 -14.24
CA GLU A 224 -35.89 2.04 -15.27
C GLU A 224 -36.16 1.32 -16.61
N LEU A 225 -35.53 0.17 -16.81
CA LEU A 225 -35.67 -0.64 -18.03
C LEU A 225 -36.72 -1.75 -17.87
N ILE A 226 -37.20 -2.00 -16.66
CA ILE A 226 -38.28 -2.96 -16.42
C ILE A 226 -39.58 -2.40 -17.03
N GLY A 227 -40.30 -3.24 -17.78
CA GLY A 227 -41.51 -2.86 -18.48
C GLY A 227 -41.28 -2.21 -19.86
N THR A 228 -40.02 -2.03 -20.29
CA THR A 228 -39.73 -1.57 -21.65
C THR A 228 -39.90 -2.70 -22.67
N ASP A 229 -40.31 -2.36 -23.90
CA ASP A 229 -40.34 -3.29 -25.03
C ASP A 229 -38.90 -3.50 -25.54
N ALA A 230 -38.42 -4.75 -25.45
CA ALA A 230 -37.07 -5.13 -25.82
C ALA A 230 -36.76 -4.88 -27.31
N LEU A 231 -37.75 -5.03 -28.19
CA LEU A 231 -37.60 -4.81 -29.62
C LEU A 231 -37.46 -3.31 -29.93
N ASP A 232 -38.30 -2.48 -29.30
CA ASP A 232 -38.20 -1.02 -29.41
C ASP A 232 -36.90 -0.48 -28.79
N ALA A 233 -36.38 -1.15 -27.75
CA ALA A 233 -35.09 -0.86 -27.13
C ALA A 233 -33.88 -1.32 -27.98
N GLY A 234 -34.09 -2.03 -29.09
CA GLY A 234 -33.08 -2.33 -30.11
C GLY A 234 -32.74 -3.82 -30.30
N ILE A 235 -33.35 -4.73 -29.54
CA ILE A 235 -33.10 -6.17 -29.68
C ILE A 235 -33.83 -6.70 -30.92
N ASP A 236 -33.12 -7.42 -31.79
CA ASP A 236 -33.76 -8.09 -32.92
C ASP A 236 -34.37 -9.41 -32.43
N ALA A 237 -35.64 -9.66 -32.77
CA ALA A 237 -36.33 -10.91 -32.42
C ALA A 237 -35.61 -12.16 -32.94
N SER A 238 -34.88 -12.07 -34.05
CA SER A 238 -34.07 -13.19 -34.57
C SER A 238 -32.85 -13.54 -33.73
N HIS A 239 -32.46 -12.66 -32.80
CA HIS A 239 -31.39 -12.90 -31.85
C HIS A 239 -31.88 -13.55 -30.54
N LEU A 240 -33.19 -13.67 -30.35
CA LEU A 240 -33.84 -14.28 -29.18
C LEU A 240 -34.17 -15.76 -29.42
N GLU A 241 -33.23 -16.52 -29.98
CA GLU A 241 -33.36 -17.97 -30.15
C GLU A 241 -32.59 -18.69 -29.03
N ASN A 242 -33.19 -19.71 -28.41
CA ASN A 242 -32.56 -20.47 -27.34
C ASN A 242 -31.20 -21.07 -27.76
N GLY A 243 -30.18 -20.90 -26.92
CA GLY A 243 -28.80 -21.34 -27.18
C GLY A 243 -28.02 -20.44 -28.15
N THR A 244 -28.55 -19.26 -28.50
CA THR A 244 -27.88 -18.33 -29.41
C THR A 244 -26.89 -17.45 -28.65
N PHE A 245 -25.67 -17.36 -29.19
CA PHE A 245 -24.66 -16.40 -28.76
C PHE A 245 -24.47 -15.36 -29.86
N THR A 246 -24.79 -14.11 -29.56
CA THR A 246 -24.72 -13.05 -30.56
C THR A 246 -24.55 -11.67 -29.93
N TRP A 247 -24.23 -10.71 -30.79
CA TRP A 247 -24.24 -9.30 -30.44
C TRP A 247 -25.65 -8.74 -30.56
N ILE A 248 -26.14 -8.13 -29.47
CA ILE A 248 -27.38 -7.36 -29.45
C ILE A 248 -27.08 -5.89 -29.17
N THR A 249 -28.05 -5.03 -29.44
CA THR A 249 -28.01 -3.63 -29.02
C THR A 249 -29.24 -3.40 -28.17
N PHE A 250 -29.06 -2.95 -26.93
CA PHE A 250 -30.14 -2.70 -26.00
C PHE A 250 -29.94 -1.33 -25.37
N ASN A 251 -30.94 -0.46 -25.51
CA ASN A 251 -30.93 0.92 -25.04
C ASN A 251 -29.69 1.75 -25.46
N GLY A 252 -29.18 1.50 -26.67
CA GLY A 252 -28.01 2.20 -27.23
C GLY A 252 -26.65 1.65 -26.79
N GLU A 253 -26.62 0.62 -25.95
CA GLU A 253 -25.42 -0.13 -25.59
C GLU A 253 -25.32 -1.43 -26.40
N ARG A 254 -24.11 -1.82 -26.80
CA ARG A 254 -23.86 -3.04 -27.56
C ARG A 254 -23.36 -4.13 -26.62
N LEU A 255 -24.06 -5.26 -26.59
CA LEU A 255 -23.84 -6.33 -25.63
C LEU A 255 -23.58 -7.65 -26.37
N TYR A 256 -22.65 -8.45 -25.88
CA TYR A 256 -22.50 -9.84 -26.29
C TYR A 256 -23.28 -10.71 -25.32
N CYS A 257 -24.31 -11.42 -25.82
CA CYS A 257 -25.22 -12.18 -24.96
C CYS A 257 -25.39 -13.63 -25.42
N GLY A 258 -25.62 -14.49 -24.44
CA GLY A 258 -26.22 -15.82 -24.63
C GLY A 258 -27.68 -15.79 -24.21
N VAL A 259 -28.54 -16.49 -24.96
CA VAL A 259 -29.99 -16.53 -24.72
C VAL A 259 -30.42 -17.91 -24.27
N SER A 260 -31.03 -18.01 -23.10
CA SER A 260 -31.69 -19.22 -22.58
C SER A 260 -33.19 -19.02 -22.56
N GLU A 261 -33.96 -19.89 -23.21
CA GLU A 261 -35.43 -19.87 -23.12
C GLU A 261 -35.89 -20.87 -22.06
N ILE A 262 -36.53 -20.36 -21.00
CA ILE A 262 -37.09 -21.16 -19.91
C ILE A 262 -38.55 -20.74 -19.72
N GLU A 263 -39.47 -21.69 -19.82
CA GLU A 263 -40.92 -21.49 -19.65
C GLU A 263 -41.55 -20.34 -20.49
N GLY A 264 -40.96 -20.04 -21.65
CA GLY A 264 -41.43 -18.97 -22.54
C GLY A 264 -40.97 -17.56 -22.15
N THR A 265 -39.96 -17.47 -21.28
CA THR A 265 -39.19 -16.25 -20.99
C THR A 265 -37.77 -16.42 -21.51
N TYR A 266 -37.25 -15.39 -22.19
CA TYR A 266 -35.87 -15.33 -22.65
C TYR A 266 -35.00 -14.69 -21.58
N TYR A 267 -34.03 -15.44 -21.08
CA TYR A 267 -33.01 -14.96 -20.16
C TYR A 267 -31.74 -14.66 -20.94
N LEU A 268 -31.29 -13.41 -20.87
CA LEU A 268 -30.13 -12.92 -21.60
C LEU A 268 -29.02 -12.60 -20.60
N SER A 269 -27.98 -13.42 -20.60
CA SER A 269 -26.75 -13.14 -19.88
C SER A 269 -25.81 -12.39 -20.82
N ALA A 270 -25.48 -11.15 -20.47
CA ALA A 270 -24.92 -10.17 -21.40
C ALA A 270 -23.68 -9.47 -20.83
N VAL A 271 -22.66 -9.28 -21.67
CA VAL A 271 -21.42 -8.55 -21.34
C VAL A 271 -21.28 -7.32 -22.25
N PRO A 272 -21.02 -6.11 -21.69
CA PRO A 272 -20.82 -4.90 -22.49
C PRO A 272 -19.62 -4.93 -23.44
N GLU A 273 -19.78 -4.40 -24.66
CA GLU A 273 -18.67 -4.22 -25.62
C GLU A 273 -17.56 -3.30 -25.04
N SER A 274 -17.95 -2.35 -24.18
CA SER A 274 -17.04 -1.39 -23.53
C SER A 274 -15.98 -2.10 -22.68
N GLU A 275 -16.36 -3.16 -21.96
CA GLU A 275 -15.47 -4.01 -21.15
C GLU A 275 -14.43 -4.71 -22.05
N MET A 276 -14.90 -5.35 -23.13
CA MET A 276 -14.03 -6.01 -24.11
C MET A 276 -13.06 -5.03 -24.78
N ILE A 277 -13.53 -3.84 -25.17
CA ILE A 277 -12.72 -2.82 -25.83
C ILE A 277 -11.64 -2.27 -24.89
N ALA A 278 -11.96 -2.04 -23.62
CA ALA A 278 -11.01 -1.52 -22.64
C ALA A 278 -9.82 -2.47 -22.45
N SER A 279 -10.11 -3.76 -22.22
CA SER A 279 -9.09 -4.81 -22.07
C SER A 279 -8.22 -4.98 -23.32
N ARG A 280 -8.86 -4.96 -24.51
CA ARG A 280 -8.16 -5.05 -25.81
C ARG A 280 -7.24 -3.88 -26.07
N ASN A 281 -7.74 -2.65 -25.97
CA ASN A 281 -6.98 -1.45 -26.34
C ASN A 281 -5.72 -1.32 -25.49
N LEU A 282 -5.81 -1.68 -24.21
CA LEU A 282 -4.70 -1.66 -23.28
C LEU A 282 -3.63 -2.70 -23.66
N THR A 283 -4.03 -3.96 -23.84
CA THR A 283 -3.10 -5.05 -24.19
C THR A 283 -2.44 -4.83 -25.55
N VAL A 284 -3.23 -4.52 -26.58
CA VAL A 284 -2.74 -4.29 -27.94
C VAL A 284 -1.85 -3.04 -28.00
N GLY A 285 -2.26 -1.95 -27.33
CA GLY A 285 -1.53 -0.69 -27.32
C GLY A 285 -0.10 -0.83 -26.75
N VAL A 286 0.05 -1.53 -25.64
CA VAL A 286 1.37 -1.74 -24.99
C VAL A 286 2.28 -2.60 -25.86
N ILE A 287 1.76 -3.69 -26.44
CA ILE A 287 2.53 -4.57 -27.33
C ILE A 287 3.01 -3.81 -28.57
N LEU A 288 2.13 -3.02 -29.21
CA LEU A 288 2.49 -2.22 -30.37
C LEU A 288 3.56 -1.17 -30.06
N PHE A 289 3.48 -0.53 -28.88
CA PHE A 289 4.48 0.45 -28.44
C PHE A 289 5.86 -0.18 -28.27
N ILE A 290 5.94 -1.36 -27.64
CA ILE A 290 7.20 -2.09 -27.45
C ILE A 290 7.76 -2.52 -28.81
N PHE A 291 6.93 -3.13 -29.65
CA PHE A 291 7.32 -3.56 -30.99
C PHE A 291 7.84 -2.39 -31.82
N PHE A 292 7.13 -1.26 -31.84
CA PHE A 292 7.55 -0.03 -32.51
C PHE A 292 8.92 0.45 -32.01
N SER A 293 9.07 0.55 -30.70
CA SER A 293 10.27 1.07 -30.05
C SER A 293 11.50 0.24 -30.42
N VAL A 294 11.39 -1.10 -30.35
CA VAL A 294 12.48 -2.00 -30.70
C VAL A 294 12.78 -1.96 -32.19
N ALA A 295 11.76 -2.06 -33.05
CA ALA A 295 11.94 -2.01 -34.50
C ALA A 295 12.58 -0.68 -34.96
N ALA A 296 12.16 0.45 -34.37
CA ALA A 296 12.72 1.76 -34.64
C ALA A 296 14.19 1.87 -34.22
N ILE A 297 14.56 1.35 -33.05
CA ILE A 297 15.96 1.34 -32.58
C ILE A 297 16.84 0.52 -33.53
N VAL A 298 16.39 -0.67 -33.93
CA VAL A 298 17.15 -1.52 -34.88
C VAL A 298 17.29 -0.83 -36.24
N ALA A 299 16.22 -0.24 -36.76
CA ALA A 299 16.24 0.51 -38.02
C ALA A 299 17.19 1.73 -37.97
N LEU A 300 17.15 2.50 -36.88
CA LEU A 300 18.04 3.65 -36.67
C LEU A 300 19.52 3.23 -36.57
N TYR A 301 19.81 2.16 -35.82
CA TYR A 301 21.17 1.62 -35.76
C TYR A 301 21.66 1.19 -37.15
N GLY A 302 20.83 0.45 -37.89
CA GLY A 302 21.13 0.07 -39.27
C GLY A 302 21.48 1.28 -40.14
N LEU A 303 20.69 2.36 -40.03
CA LEU A 303 20.94 3.62 -40.73
C LEU A 303 22.27 4.26 -40.32
N PHE A 304 22.60 4.30 -39.03
CA PHE A 304 23.87 4.86 -38.57
C PHE A 304 25.08 4.05 -39.03
N VAL A 305 25.00 2.72 -39.01
CA VAL A 305 26.06 1.83 -39.51
C VAL A 305 26.26 2.03 -41.01
N MET A 306 25.18 2.10 -41.80
CA MET A 306 25.27 2.39 -43.24
C MET A 306 25.88 3.77 -43.53
N ARG A 307 25.56 4.78 -42.70
CA ARG A 307 26.12 6.13 -42.85
C ARG A 307 27.60 6.19 -42.51
N GLU A 308 28.06 5.40 -41.55
CA GLU A 308 29.49 5.32 -41.22
C GLU A 308 30.27 4.58 -42.30
N ASP A 309 29.71 3.50 -42.86
CA ASP A 309 30.30 2.78 -43.99
C ASP A 309 30.45 3.70 -45.22
N GLU A 310 29.44 4.53 -45.52
CA GLU A 310 29.53 5.56 -46.57
C GLU A 310 30.63 6.60 -46.31
N LYS A 311 30.88 6.96 -45.03
CA LYS A 311 31.98 7.88 -44.67
C LYS A 311 33.37 7.25 -44.82
N ARG A 312 33.53 5.94 -44.58
CA ARG A 312 34.82 5.23 -44.61
C ARG A 312 35.32 4.95 -46.04
N GLY A 313 34.49 5.19 -47.06
CA GLY A 313 34.84 4.96 -48.45
C GLY A 313 34.62 3.50 -48.88
N TYR A 314 34.40 3.29 -50.18
CA TYR A 314 34.04 1.98 -50.73
C TYR A 314 35.22 0.99 -50.65
N ASN A 315 35.15 0.00 -49.76
CA ASN A 315 36.10 -1.12 -49.74
C ASN A 315 35.49 -2.35 -50.46
N PRO A 316 35.98 -2.75 -51.65
CA PRO A 316 35.43 -3.85 -52.42
C PRO A 316 35.52 -5.23 -51.73
N GLU A 317 36.45 -5.44 -50.80
CA GLU A 317 36.60 -6.73 -50.10
C GLU A 317 35.46 -7.03 -49.12
N ASN A 318 34.75 -5.99 -48.67
CA ASN A 318 33.62 -6.11 -47.75
C ASN A 318 32.33 -6.56 -48.43
N PHE A 319 32.28 -6.62 -49.77
CA PHE A 319 31.06 -6.97 -50.51
C PHE A 319 31.13 -8.39 -51.11
N LYS A 320 30.07 -9.17 -50.92
CA LYS A 320 29.86 -10.44 -51.61
C LYS A 320 28.68 -10.32 -52.56
N THR A 321 28.89 -10.54 -53.85
CA THR A 321 27.83 -10.47 -54.86
C THR A 321 27.02 -11.76 -54.84
N ILE A 322 25.69 -11.65 -54.76
CA ILE A 322 24.74 -12.76 -54.77
C ILE A 322 23.65 -12.39 -55.79
N GLY A 323 23.81 -12.83 -57.05
CA GLY A 323 22.90 -12.49 -58.14
C GLY A 323 22.81 -10.96 -58.38
N PRO A 324 21.60 -10.36 -58.48
CA PRO A 324 21.43 -8.92 -58.66
C PRO A 324 21.66 -8.10 -57.38
N LEU A 325 21.94 -8.75 -56.24
CA LEU A 325 22.13 -8.13 -54.94
C LEU A 325 23.59 -8.22 -54.48
N ARG A 326 24.05 -7.22 -53.73
CA ARG A 326 25.35 -7.20 -53.05
C ARG A 326 25.15 -7.23 -51.55
N TYR A 327 25.74 -8.22 -50.88
CA TYR A 327 25.75 -8.35 -49.43
C TYR A 327 26.97 -7.64 -48.84
N ASN A 328 26.76 -6.68 -47.96
CA ASN A 328 27.83 -6.01 -47.22
C ASN A 328 28.16 -6.82 -45.95
N LYS A 329 29.31 -7.48 -45.91
CA LYS A 329 29.74 -8.34 -44.78
C LYS A 329 29.94 -7.56 -43.49
N ALA A 330 30.43 -6.32 -43.59
CA ALA A 330 30.73 -5.48 -42.42
C ALA A 330 29.44 -4.98 -41.77
N VAL A 331 28.48 -4.51 -42.58
CA VAL A 331 27.16 -4.05 -42.12
C VAL A 331 26.27 -5.23 -41.71
N GLY A 332 26.26 -6.31 -42.50
CA GLY A 332 25.42 -7.48 -42.27
C GLY A 332 25.74 -8.23 -40.98
N ARG A 333 27.02 -8.38 -40.59
CA ARG A 333 27.38 -9.04 -39.33
C ARG A 333 26.89 -8.25 -38.10
N LYS A 334 26.93 -6.92 -38.15
CA LYS A 334 26.40 -6.08 -37.06
C LYS A 334 24.87 -6.06 -37.03
N ALA A 335 24.25 -5.98 -38.21
CA ALA A 335 22.79 -5.97 -38.35
C ALA A 335 22.14 -7.27 -37.88
N ILE A 336 22.72 -8.45 -38.18
CA ILE A 336 22.11 -9.73 -37.81
C ILE A 336 22.05 -9.94 -36.28
N ILE A 337 23.11 -9.56 -35.56
CA ILE A 337 23.16 -9.66 -34.10
C ILE A 337 22.11 -8.75 -33.50
N LEU A 338 22.00 -7.50 -33.99
CA LEU A 338 21.04 -6.55 -33.46
C LEU A 338 19.59 -6.93 -33.78
N SER A 339 19.30 -7.42 -34.98
CA SER A 339 17.97 -7.91 -35.35
C SER A 339 17.56 -9.13 -34.53
N PHE A 340 18.50 -10.03 -34.23
CA PHE A 340 18.24 -11.19 -33.36
C PHE A 340 17.97 -10.77 -31.91
N VAL A 341 18.81 -9.88 -31.35
CA VAL A 341 18.59 -9.32 -30.00
C VAL A 341 17.29 -8.54 -29.94
N GLY A 342 16.95 -7.76 -30.98
CA GLY A 342 15.70 -7.03 -31.08
C GLY A 342 14.48 -7.96 -31.12
N PHE A 343 14.54 -9.03 -31.90
CA PHE A 343 13.49 -10.06 -31.91
C PHE A 343 13.31 -10.70 -30.53
N LEU A 344 14.41 -11.14 -29.90
CA LEU A 344 14.36 -11.76 -28.56
C LEU A 344 13.76 -10.78 -27.54
N LEU A 345 14.13 -9.51 -27.61
CA LEU A 345 13.61 -8.48 -26.70
C LEU A 345 12.10 -8.26 -26.90
N VAL A 346 11.62 -8.19 -28.14
CA VAL A 346 10.17 -8.11 -28.40
C VAL A 346 9.46 -9.34 -27.83
N ALA A 347 9.95 -10.55 -28.10
CA ALA A 347 9.31 -11.77 -27.63
C ALA A 347 9.26 -11.85 -26.09
N VAL A 348 10.38 -11.59 -25.42
CA VAL A 348 10.47 -11.65 -23.95
C VAL A 348 9.64 -10.56 -23.29
N VAL A 349 9.70 -9.31 -23.77
CA VAL A 349 8.95 -8.21 -23.17
C VAL A 349 7.45 -8.35 -23.45
N THR A 350 7.05 -8.85 -24.63
CA THR A 350 5.64 -9.15 -24.91
C THR A 350 5.11 -10.23 -23.97
N PHE A 351 5.83 -11.36 -23.84
CA PHE A 351 5.42 -12.43 -22.91
C PHE A 351 5.30 -11.90 -21.48
N TYR A 352 6.30 -11.14 -21.03
CA TYR A 352 6.30 -10.54 -19.70
C TYR A 352 5.12 -9.59 -19.48
N MET A 353 4.85 -8.68 -20.42
CA MET A 353 3.73 -7.73 -20.30
C MET A 353 2.37 -8.44 -20.35
N GLN A 354 2.22 -9.48 -21.15
CA GLN A 354 0.99 -10.27 -21.18
C GLN A 354 0.75 -10.97 -19.84
N THR A 355 1.80 -11.57 -19.27
CA THR A 355 1.70 -12.17 -17.93
C THR A 355 1.33 -11.12 -16.89
N LEU A 356 1.95 -9.93 -16.93
CA LEU A 356 1.62 -8.85 -16.01
C LEU A 356 0.16 -8.44 -16.11
N PHE A 357 -0.35 -8.17 -17.31
CA PHE A 357 -1.73 -7.70 -17.48
C PHE A 357 -2.75 -8.77 -17.14
N SER A 358 -2.52 -10.02 -17.56
CA SER A 358 -3.44 -11.11 -17.25
C SER A 358 -3.48 -11.38 -15.74
N LEU A 359 -2.34 -11.45 -15.05
CA LEU A 359 -2.33 -11.58 -13.59
C LEU A 359 -2.95 -10.38 -12.89
N SER A 360 -2.73 -9.17 -13.43
CA SER A 360 -3.27 -7.98 -12.79
C SER A 360 -4.77 -7.82 -13.00
N ALA A 361 -5.30 -8.23 -14.15
CA ALA A 361 -6.73 -8.28 -14.41
C ALA A 361 -7.39 -9.34 -13.53
N GLU A 362 -6.76 -10.51 -13.41
CA GLU A 362 -7.23 -11.57 -12.52
C GLU A 362 -7.22 -11.11 -11.07
N SER A 363 -6.15 -10.44 -10.63
CA SER A 363 -6.07 -9.87 -9.29
C SER A 363 -7.19 -8.88 -8.98
N VAL A 364 -7.60 -8.06 -9.94
CA VAL A 364 -8.71 -7.11 -9.78
C VAL A 364 -10.03 -7.87 -9.72
N SER A 365 -10.31 -8.74 -10.70
CA SER A 365 -11.55 -9.52 -10.73
C SER A 365 -11.71 -10.39 -9.49
N SER A 366 -10.63 -11.05 -9.06
CA SER A 366 -10.59 -11.88 -7.85
C SER A 366 -10.89 -11.07 -6.58
N ASN A 367 -10.41 -9.82 -6.49
CA ASN A 367 -10.73 -8.93 -5.38
C ASN A 367 -12.19 -8.44 -5.41
N GLU A 368 -12.72 -8.11 -6.59
CA GLU A 368 -14.14 -7.75 -6.77
C GLU A 368 -15.04 -8.90 -6.35
N ARG A 369 -14.80 -10.11 -6.90
CA ARG A 369 -15.52 -11.33 -6.51
C ARG A 369 -15.40 -11.63 -5.03
N SER A 370 -14.22 -11.42 -4.43
CA SER A 370 -14.05 -11.58 -2.98
C SER A 370 -14.94 -10.61 -2.19
N SER A 371 -15.06 -9.37 -2.67
CA SER A 371 -15.94 -8.36 -2.07
C SER A 371 -17.41 -8.76 -2.20
N ASP A 372 -17.82 -9.28 -3.36
CA ASP A 372 -19.19 -9.74 -3.60
C ASP A 372 -19.52 -10.92 -2.68
N ILE A 373 -18.66 -11.94 -2.61
CA ILE A 373 -18.84 -13.09 -1.71
C ILE A 373 -18.86 -12.64 -0.25
N GLN A 374 -17.99 -11.70 0.13
CA GLN A 374 -18.00 -11.15 1.49
C GLN A 374 -19.34 -10.50 1.81
N GLN A 375 -19.90 -9.73 0.87
CA GLN A 375 -21.19 -9.08 1.02
C GLN A 375 -22.33 -10.11 1.09
N THR A 376 -22.34 -11.11 0.21
CA THR A 376 -23.29 -12.23 0.25
C THR A 376 -23.24 -12.95 1.60
N ILE A 377 -22.04 -13.27 2.12
CA ILE A 377 -21.91 -13.92 3.43
C ILE A 377 -22.50 -13.05 4.54
N ILE A 378 -22.32 -11.73 4.50
CA ILE A 378 -22.89 -10.81 5.49
C ILE A 378 -24.41 -10.81 5.40
N GLU A 379 -24.96 -10.63 4.19
CA GLU A 379 -26.40 -10.56 3.93
C GLU A 379 -27.10 -11.87 4.31
N THR A 380 -26.54 -13.01 3.91
CA THR A 380 -27.09 -14.33 4.22
C THR A 380 -27.05 -14.60 5.73
N ASN A 381 -25.99 -14.21 6.45
CA ASN A 381 -25.95 -14.33 7.91
C ASN A 381 -26.99 -13.43 8.62
N GLU A 382 -27.20 -12.22 8.10
CA GLU A 382 -28.23 -11.31 8.62
C GLU A 382 -29.63 -11.89 8.38
N GLN A 383 -29.90 -12.42 7.17
CA GLN A 383 -31.14 -13.13 6.83
C GLN A 383 -31.37 -14.34 7.75
N ALA A 384 -30.35 -15.13 8.03
CA ALA A 384 -30.47 -16.28 8.93
C ALA A 384 -30.82 -15.89 10.37
N THR A 385 -30.25 -14.78 10.83
CA THR A 385 -30.56 -14.21 12.15
C THR A 385 -32.02 -13.77 12.19
N GLN A 386 -32.48 -13.05 11.17
CA GLN A 386 -33.88 -12.61 11.05
C GLN A 386 -34.84 -13.80 10.95
N LEU A 387 -34.53 -14.81 10.14
CA LEU A 387 -35.33 -16.04 10.02
C LEU A 387 -35.42 -16.79 11.35
N THR A 388 -34.32 -16.85 12.11
CA THR A 388 -34.30 -17.47 13.44
C THR A 388 -35.18 -16.70 14.42
N GLU A 389 -35.12 -15.37 14.40
CA GLU A 389 -35.95 -14.51 15.24
C GLU A 389 -37.44 -14.65 14.90
N GLN A 390 -37.80 -14.61 13.61
CA GLN A 390 -39.17 -14.87 13.14
C GLN A 390 -39.67 -16.27 13.53
N TYR A 391 -38.82 -17.28 13.41
CA TYR A 391 -39.13 -18.64 13.83
C TYR A 391 -39.42 -18.69 15.34
N ASN A 392 -38.58 -18.04 16.15
CA ASN A 392 -38.75 -17.95 17.60
C ASN A 392 -40.04 -17.23 18.00
N GLU A 393 -40.33 -16.07 17.41
CA GLU A 393 -41.56 -15.31 17.67
C GLU A 393 -42.81 -16.11 17.32
N ARG A 394 -42.81 -16.79 16.17
CA ARG A 394 -43.94 -17.61 15.71
C ARG A 394 -44.28 -18.71 16.71
N TYR A 395 -43.29 -19.44 17.19
CA TYR A 395 -43.54 -20.54 18.12
C TYR A 395 -43.79 -20.05 19.56
N LEU A 396 -43.21 -18.92 19.95
CA LEU A 396 -43.58 -18.23 21.18
C LEU A 396 -45.09 -17.91 21.19
N ASN A 397 -45.60 -17.31 20.11
CA ASN A 397 -47.03 -17.00 20.00
C ASN A 397 -47.92 -18.26 20.15
N LYS A 398 -47.50 -19.39 19.57
CA LYS A 398 -48.22 -20.68 19.77
C LYS A 398 -48.23 -21.12 21.23
N ALA A 399 -47.11 -20.96 21.95
CA ALA A 399 -47.03 -21.26 23.37
C ALA A 399 -47.91 -20.33 24.22
N GLU A 400 -47.98 -19.04 23.88
CA GLU A 400 -48.85 -18.06 24.53
C GLU A 400 -50.33 -18.39 24.32
N VAL A 401 -50.73 -18.76 23.11
CA VAL A 401 -52.10 -19.22 22.80
C VAL A 401 -52.44 -20.48 23.58
N ALA A 402 -51.50 -21.44 23.68
CA ALA A 402 -51.68 -22.63 24.51
C ALA A 402 -51.87 -22.26 25.99
N ALA A 403 -51.05 -21.35 26.52
CA ALA A 403 -51.14 -20.86 27.89
C ALA A 403 -52.50 -20.23 28.16
N TYR A 404 -52.94 -19.33 27.28
CA TYR A 404 -54.23 -18.66 27.36
C TYR A 404 -55.40 -19.67 27.40
N ILE A 405 -55.39 -20.66 26.50
CA ILE A 405 -56.43 -21.68 26.42
C ILE A 405 -56.50 -22.50 27.72
N LEU A 406 -55.35 -22.88 28.26
CA LEU A 406 -55.24 -23.71 29.47
C LEU A 406 -55.55 -22.94 30.75
N ASP A 407 -55.28 -21.64 30.80
CA ASP A 407 -55.65 -20.75 31.91
C ASP A 407 -57.17 -20.53 31.96
N LYS A 408 -57.82 -20.38 30.80
CA LYS A 408 -59.28 -20.17 30.72
C LYS A 408 -60.08 -21.43 31.01
N ASN A 409 -59.57 -22.60 30.64
CA ASN A 409 -60.22 -23.86 30.94
C ASN A 409 -59.23 -24.93 31.44
N PRO A 410 -59.00 -25.00 32.77
CA PRO A 410 -58.12 -26.00 33.37
C PRO A 410 -58.55 -27.47 33.15
N GLU A 411 -59.81 -27.74 32.78
CA GLU A 411 -60.29 -29.10 32.47
C GLU A 411 -59.66 -29.67 31.19
N LEU A 412 -59.04 -28.81 30.36
CA LEU A 412 -58.33 -29.20 29.15
C LEU A 412 -56.93 -29.79 29.43
N LYS A 413 -56.46 -29.76 30.68
CA LYS A 413 -55.19 -30.37 31.12
C LYS A 413 -55.30 -31.91 31.17
N THR A 414 -55.67 -32.54 30.07
CA THR A 414 -55.73 -34.00 29.89
C THR A 414 -54.93 -34.41 28.66
N LYS A 415 -54.46 -35.66 28.61
CA LYS A 415 -53.60 -36.14 27.51
C LYS A 415 -54.30 -36.04 26.15
N GLU A 416 -55.57 -36.44 26.07
CA GLU A 416 -56.35 -36.39 24.84
C GLU A 416 -56.56 -34.95 24.35
N LYS A 417 -56.88 -34.01 25.26
CA LYS A 417 -57.09 -32.61 24.90
C LYS A 417 -55.80 -31.87 24.57
N LEU A 418 -54.69 -32.24 25.21
CA LEU A 418 -53.37 -31.74 24.85
C LEU A 418 -52.92 -32.24 23.48
N GLN A 419 -53.28 -33.46 23.08
CA GLN A 419 -53.04 -33.92 21.71
C GLN A 419 -53.85 -33.10 20.71
N GLU A 420 -55.14 -32.88 20.96
CA GLU A 420 -56.02 -32.08 20.10
C GLU A 420 -55.53 -30.62 19.98
N LEU A 421 -55.07 -30.02 21.09
CA LEU A 421 -54.48 -28.68 21.11
C LEU A 421 -53.11 -28.65 20.40
N ALA A 422 -52.27 -29.67 20.58
CA ALA A 422 -50.99 -29.76 19.89
C ALA A 422 -51.18 -29.87 18.37
N ASP A 423 -52.14 -30.67 17.92
CA ASP A 423 -52.51 -30.79 16.51
C ASP A 423 -53.03 -29.46 15.95
N THR A 424 -53.87 -28.74 16.72
CA THR A 424 -54.41 -27.41 16.36
C THR A 424 -53.31 -26.36 16.22
N LEU A 425 -52.37 -26.32 17.16
CA LEU A 425 -51.23 -25.40 17.16
C LEU A 425 -50.10 -25.86 16.22
N GLN A 426 -50.21 -27.05 15.62
CA GLN A 426 -49.17 -27.68 14.81
C GLN A 426 -47.82 -27.70 15.56
N VAL A 427 -47.83 -28.16 16.81
CA VAL A 427 -46.62 -28.40 17.63
C VAL A 427 -46.54 -29.88 17.99
N GLN A 428 -45.32 -30.39 18.19
CA GLN A 428 -45.15 -31.83 18.39
C GLN A 428 -45.58 -32.24 19.80
N TYR A 429 -45.11 -31.50 20.80
CA TYR A 429 -45.38 -31.80 22.20
C TYR A 429 -45.83 -30.57 22.97
N LEU A 430 -46.76 -30.79 23.89
CA LEU A 430 -47.15 -29.87 24.95
C LEU A 430 -46.82 -30.52 26.28
N TYR A 431 -46.16 -29.76 27.15
CA TYR A 431 -45.80 -30.13 28.51
C TYR A 431 -46.40 -29.09 29.46
N ILE A 432 -47.08 -29.53 30.51
CA ILE A 432 -47.61 -28.64 31.54
C ILE A 432 -46.87 -28.93 32.83
N PHE A 433 -46.20 -27.92 33.38
CA PHE A 433 -45.50 -28.01 34.66
C PHE A 433 -46.30 -27.31 35.76
N ASP A 434 -46.25 -27.85 36.96
CA ASP A 434 -46.83 -27.21 38.15
C ASP A 434 -45.90 -26.12 38.72
N GLY A 435 -46.39 -25.33 39.68
CA GLY A 435 -45.61 -24.29 40.35
C GLY A 435 -44.39 -24.78 41.14
N SER A 436 -44.20 -26.10 41.28
CA SER A 436 -43.01 -26.72 41.89
C SER A 436 -42.00 -27.22 40.85
N GLY A 437 -42.31 -27.10 39.55
CA GLY A 437 -41.46 -27.56 38.46
C GLY A 437 -41.58 -29.05 38.13
N ASN A 438 -42.66 -29.72 38.57
CA ASN A 438 -42.95 -31.10 38.17
C ASN A 438 -43.85 -31.12 36.93
N LEU A 439 -43.56 -32.02 35.99
CA LEU A 439 -44.44 -32.26 34.84
C LEU A 439 -45.77 -32.88 35.32
N SER A 440 -46.85 -32.15 35.13
CA SER A 440 -48.21 -32.55 35.49
C SER A 440 -48.88 -33.37 34.38
N VAL A 441 -48.85 -32.89 33.14
CA VAL A 441 -49.54 -33.51 31.99
C VAL A 441 -48.76 -33.24 30.71
N THR A 442 -48.74 -34.21 29.79
CA THR A 442 -48.15 -34.05 28.45
C THR A 442 -48.84 -34.98 27.45
N ASN A 443 -48.83 -34.61 26.17
CA ASN A 443 -49.21 -35.51 25.07
C ASN A 443 -48.04 -36.43 24.62
N SER A 444 -46.81 -36.16 25.07
CA SER A 444 -45.61 -36.93 24.68
C SER A 444 -45.51 -38.31 25.35
N SER A 445 -44.50 -39.09 24.95
CA SER A 445 -44.09 -40.33 25.63
C SER A 445 -43.23 -40.07 26.87
N TYR A 446 -42.74 -38.85 27.09
CA TYR A 446 -41.86 -38.50 28.20
C TYR A 446 -42.70 -38.14 29.43
N THR A 447 -42.97 -39.14 30.27
CA THR A 447 -43.75 -38.97 31.51
C THR A 447 -42.85 -39.00 32.73
N ASN A 448 -43.19 -38.25 33.79
CA ASN A 448 -42.43 -38.15 35.05
C ASN A 448 -41.11 -37.37 34.96
N PHE A 449 -41.19 -36.11 34.52
CA PHE A 449 -40.05 -35.20 34.41
C PHE A 449 -40.12 -34.09 35.47
N VAL A 450 -38.97 -33.64 35.98
CA VAL A 450 -38.84 -32.56 36.97
C VAL A 450 -37.68 -31.67 36.54
N LEU A 451 -37.88 -30.35 36.61
CA LEU A 451 -36.83 -29.39 36.24
C LEU A 451 -35.59 -29.52 37.14
N SER A 452 -34.42 -29.46 36.52
CA SER A 452 -33.12 -29.62 37.20
C SER A 452 -32.70 -28.39 37.99
N ASP A 453 -32.01 -28.59 39.12
CA ASP A 453 -31.36 -27.53 39.89
C ASP A 453 -29.95 -27.17 39.37
N ASN A 454 -29.42 -27.93 38.41
CA ASN A 454 -28.06 -27.77 37.89
C ASN A 454 -28.02 -26.77 36.72
N PRO A 455 -27.24 -25.66 36.79
CA PRO A 455 -27.13 -24.70 35.69
C PRO A 455 -26.64 -25.26 34.34
N GLU A 456 -25.94 -26.41 34.37
CA GLU A 456 -25.44 -27.08 33.16
C GLU A 456 -26.50 -27.99 32.49
N ASP A 457 -27.69 -28.14 33.08
CA ASP A 457 -28.79 -28.97 32.58
C ASP A 457 -29.73 -28.15 31.68
N GLN A 458 -30.17 -28.75 30.58
CA GLN A 458 -31.02 -28.09 29.59
C GLN A 458 -32.32 -27.54 30.19
N SER A 459 -32.87 -28.21 31.21
CA SER A 459 -34.15 -27.84 31.81
C SER A 459 -34.06 -26.71 32.84
N TYR A 460 -32.84 -26.33 33.26
CA TYR A 460 -32.62 -25.34 34.32
C TYR A 460 -33.20 -23.97 33.97
N GLU A 461 -33.01 -23.53 32.73
CA GLU A 461 -33.43 -22.22 32.23
C GLU A 461 -34.94 -21.96 32.40
N PHE A 462 -35.77 -23.01 32.26
CA PHE A 462 -37.23 -22.90 32.41
C PHE A 462 -37.70 -22.63 33.84
N ARG A 463 -36.82 -22.77 34.85
CA ARG A 463 -37.16 -22.38 36.23
C ARG A 463 -37.33 -20.88 36.40
N LYS A 464 -36.82 -20.07 35.47
CA LYS A 464 -37.08 -18.63 35.40
C LYS A 464 -38.59 -18.34 35.29
N LEU A 465 -39.35 -19.20 34.61
CA LEU A 465 -40.81 -19.07 34.49
C LEU A 465 -41.50 -19.17 35.86
N LEU A 466 -41.07 -20.11 36.70
CA LEU A 466 -41.57 -20.26 38.08
C LEU A 466 -41.22 -19.07 38.99
N GLN A 467 -40.32 -18.19 38.55
CA GLN A 467 -39.92 -16.97 39.27
C GLN A 467 -40.67 -15.73 38.76
N GLY A 468 -41.63 -15.88 37.84
CA GLY A 468 -42.43 -14.81 37.28
C GLY A 468 -41.86 -14.20 36.00
N VAL A 469 -40.99 -14.91 35.26
CA VAL A 469 -40.67 -14.56 33.87
C VAL A 469 -41.81 -15.06 32.98
N GLU A 470 -42.29 -14.22 32.06
CA GLU A 470 -43.46 -14.54 31.21
C GLU A 470 -43.18 -15.69 30.24
N TYR A 471 -42.01 -15.68 29.58
CA TYR A 471 -41.62 -16.72 28.64
C TYR A 471 -40.10 -16.96 28.61
N VAL A 472 -39.70 -18.15 28.16
CA VAL A 472 -38.30 -18.55 27.93
C VAL A 472 -38.24 -19.28 26.60
N ILE A 473 -37.36 -18.82 25.72
CA ILE A 473 -37.02 -19.49 24.46
C ILE A 473 -35.63 -20.09 24.64
N GLN A 474 -35.53 -21.40 24.47
CA GLN A 474 -34.24 -22.10 24.47
C GLN A 474 -33.68 -22.10 23.04
N ASP A 475 -32.36 -22.01 22.89
CA ASP A 475 -31.72 -22.24 21.60
C ASP A 475 -31.90 -23.70 21.15
N PRO A 476 -32.03 -23.99 19.85
CA PRO A 476 -32.08 -25.36 19.34
C PRO A 476 -30.86 -26.17 19.80
N MET A 477 -31.08 -27.28 20.50
CA MET A 477 -30.00 -28.14 20.98
C MET A 477 -30.40 -29.62 20.99
N PRO A 478 -29.44 -30.57 20.98
CA PRO A 478 -29.75 -31.99 21.05
C PRO A 478 -30.45 -32.34 22.36
N ASP A 479 -31.66 -32.87 22.28
CA ASP A 479 -32.46 -33.28 23.44
C ASP A 479 -31.73 -34.38 24.25
N ASP A 480 -31.61 -34.20 25.57
CA ASP A 480 -30.85 -35.11 26.44
C ASP A 480 -31.36 -36.56 26.44
N ILE A 481 -32.61 -36.80 26.00
CA ILE A 481 -33.24 -38.14 26.00
C ILE A 481 -33.15 -38.79 24.62
N SER A 482 -33.49 -38.06 23.56
CA SER A 482 -33.56 -38.58 22.19
C SER A 482 -32.29 -38.33 21.37
N GLY A 483 -31.48 -37.34 21.73
CA GLY A 483 -30.33 -36.86 20.96
C GLY A 483 -30.71 -36.10 19.68
N GLU A 484 -32.01 -35.93 19.41
CA GLU A 484 -32.50 -35.16 18.26
C GLU A 484 -32.43 -33.67 18.55
N LEU A 485 -32.11 -32.86 17.55
CA LEU A 485 -32.13 -31.41 17.68
C LEU A 485 -33.57 -30.93 17.95
N ARG A 486 -33.79 -30.31 19.11
CA ARG A 486 -35.09 -29.80 19.52
C ARG A 486 -34.95 -28.40 20.09
N GLN A 487 -36.05 -27.68 19.98
CA GLN A 487 -36.21 -26.40 20.64
C GLN A 487 -37.41 -26.46 21.58
N TYR A 488 -37.23 -25.96 22.79
CA TYR A 488 -38.30 -25.85 23.77
C TYR A 488 -38.58 -24.37 24.05
N ILE A 489 -39.86 -24.02 24.06
CA ILE A 489 -40.33 -22.68 24.41
C ILE A 489 -41.36 -22.82 25.52
N GLY A 490 -41.18 -22.07 26.60
CA GLY A 490 -42.05 -22.12 27.77
C GLY A 490 -42.71 -20.76 28.03
N VAL A 491 -43.98 -20.79 28.43
CA VAL A 491 -44.79 -19.62 28.78
C VAL A 491 -45.52 -19.87 30.10
N SER A 492 -45.45 -18.91 31.01
CA SER A 492 -46.04 -18.98 32.34
C SER A 492 -47.58 -19.10 32.29
N LEU A 493 -48.12 -19.98 33.13
CA LEU A 493 -49.55 -20.12 33.37
C LEU A 493 -49.93 -19.28 34.58
N HIS A 494 -51.15 -18.75 34.59
CA HIS A 494 -51.60 -17.85 35.64
C HIS A 494 -52.83 -18.38 36.40
N ASP A 495 -52.82 -18.23 37.72
CA ASP A 495 -53.99 -18.48 38.55
C ASP A 495 -55.09 -17.42 38.35
N ALA A 496 -56.26 -17.62 38.95
CA ALA A 496 -57.37 -16.68 38.88
C ALA A 496 -57.09 -15.29 39.51
N GLN A 497 -55.97 -15.14 40.21
CA GLN A 497 -55.48 -13.89 40.80
C GLN A 497 -54.35 -13.25 39.96
N GLY A 498 -53.94 -13.88 38.86
CA GLY A 498 -52.88 -13.42 37.96
C GLY A 498 -51.47 -13.71 38.45
N ASN A 499 -51.26 -14.62 39.40
CA ASN A 499 -49.93 -15.06 39.80
C ASN A 499 -49.50 -16.27 38.98
N ALA A 500 -48.19 -16.40 38.72
CA ALA A 500 -47.64 -17.58 38.05
C ALA A 500 -47.95 -18.87 38.83
N ASP A 501 -48.59 -19.84 38.18
CA ASP A 501 -49.00 -21.15 38.71
C ASP A 501 -48.55 -22.28 37.78
N GLY A 502 -47.24 -22.36 37.59
CA GLY A 502 -46.62 -23.28 36.63
C GLY A 502 -46.46 -22.65 35.25
N PHE A 503 -46.23 -23.49 34.24
CA PHE A 503 -46.04 -23.03 32.86
C PHE A 503 -46.40 -24.13 31.86
N VAL A 504 -46.70 -23.72 30.64
CA VAL A 504 -46.79 -24.61 29.48
C VAL A 504 -45.49 -24.52 28.70
N GLN A 505 -44.99 -25.64 28.21
CA GLN A 505 -43.85 -25.71 27.33
C GLN A 505 -44.21 -26.48 26.07
N ILE A 506 -43.85 -25.94 24.92
CA ILE A 506 -43.95 -26.61 23.64
C ILE A 506 -42.60 -27.22 23.25
N GLY A 507 -42.64 -28.42 22.70
CA GLY A 507 -41.49 -29.06 22.06
C GLY A 507 -41.66 -29.04 20.54
N ILE A 508 -40.65 -28.54 19.86
CA ILE A 508 -40.67 -28.32 18.41
C ILE A 508 -39.48 -29.06 17.78
N ARG A 509 -39.72 -29.72 16.64
CA ARG A 509 -38.63 -30.22 15.81
C ARG A 509 -37.98 -29.05 15.11
N SER A 510 -36.66 -28.96 15.25
CA SER A 510 -35.88 -27.89 14.61
C SER A 510 -35.42 -28.27 13.21
N ASP A 511 -35.96 -29.33 12.61
CA ASP A 511 -35.55 -29.83 11.28
C ASP A 511 -35.76 -28.81 10.16
N ARG A 512 -36.86 -28.05 10.21
CA ARG A 512 -37.10 -26.95 9.28
C ARG A 512 -36.10 -25.81 9.46
N LEU A 513 -35.84 -25.40 10.70
CA LEU A 513 -34.85 -24.35 11.00
C LEU A 513 -33.44 -24.81 10.65
N GLU A 514 -33.09 -26.07 10.89
CA GLU A 514 -31.81 -26.68 10.54
C GLU A 514 -31.61 -26.72 9.03
N THR A 515 -32.66 -27.05 8.26
CA THR A 515 -32.64 -27.01 6.79
C THR A 515 -32.52 -25.57 6.26
N LEU A 516 -33.15 -24.61 6.93
CA LEU A 516 -33.05 -23.19 6.56
C LEU A 516 -31.68 -22.59 6.94
N LEU A 517 -31.07 -23.06 8.02
CA LEU A 517 -29.75 -22.59 8.46
C LEU A 517 -28.61 -23.30 7.72
N SER A 518 -28.84 -24.49 7.15
CA SER A 518 -27.81 -25.20 6.38
C SER A 518 -27.47 -24.50 5.06
N SER A 519 -28.42 -23.82 4.42
CA SER A 519 -28.18 -23.02 3.21
C SER A 519 -27.36 -21.75 3.48
N VAL A 520 -27.32 -21.30 4.73
CA VAL A 520 -26.59 -20.10 5.20
C VAL A 520 -25.15 -20.44 5.59
N GLN A 521 -24.86 -21.72 5.82
CA GLN A 521 -23.52 -22.14 6.21
C GLN A 521 -22.51 -21.77 5.12
N ILE A 522 -21.29 -21.44 5.56
CA ILE A 522 -20.23 -20.95 4.68
C ILE A 522 -19.91 -21.98 3.58
N GLU A 523 -20.06 -23.27 3.87
CA GLU A 523 -19.91 -24.37 2.92
C GLU A 523 -20.90 -24.23 1.75
N SER A 524 -22.17 -23.99 2.04
CA SER A 524 -23.23 -23.83 1.04
C SER A 524 -23.03 -22.58 0.17
N ILE A 525 -22.58 -21.48 0.80
CA ILE A 525 -22.27 -20.23 0.08
C ILE A 525 -21.07 -20.42 -0.85
N LEU A 526 -20.00 -21.04 -0.36
CA LEU A 526 -18.76 -21.21 -1.13
C LEU A 526 -18.86 -22.30 -2.20
N ASP A 527 -19.73 -23.30 -2.05
CA ASP A 527 -19.95 -24.33 -3.07
C ASP A 527 -20.56 -23.77 -4.37
N GLY A 528 -21.43 -22.77 -4.21
CA GLY A 528 -22.02 -22.01 -5.32
C GLY A 528 -21.03 -21.07 -6.02
N VAL A 529 -19.86 -20.79 -5.44
CA VAL A 529 -18.87 -19.88 -6.04
C VAL A 529 -18.03 -20.62 -7.09
N LYS A 530 -18.32 -20.38 -8.37
CA LYS A 530 -17.54 -20.89 -9.53
C LYS A 530 -16.91 -19.74 -10.32
N ILE A 531 -15.58 -19.78 -10.50
CA ILE A 531 -14.80 -18.63 -11.01
C ILE A 531 -13.99 -19.05 -12.22
N GLY A 532 -14.21 -18.40 -13.38
CA GLY A 532 -13.64 -18.88 -14.65
C GLY A 532 -14.09 -20.31 -14.97
N GLN A 533 -13.35 -21.09 -15.74
CA GLN A 533 -13.82 -22.43 -16.13
C GLN A 533 -13.69 -23.48 -15.01
N ASN A 534 -12.63 -23.43 -14.20
CA ASN A 534 -12.37 -24.40 -13.13
C ASN A 534 -11.92 -23.77 -11.80
N GLY A 535 -12.11 -22.46 -11.61
CA GLY A 535 -11.86 -21.82 -10.32
C GLY A 535 -13.01 -22.02 -9.34
N PHE A 536 -12.67 -21.97 -8.06
CA PHE A 536 -13.56 -22.28 -6.94
C PHE A 536 -13.17 -21.42 -5.73
N ALA A 537 -14.07 -21.32 -4.77
CA ALA A 537 -13.73 -20.78 -3.46
C ALA A 537 -13.51 -21.89 -2.43
N PHE A 538 -12.65 -21.62 -1.44
CA PHE A 538 -12.43 -22.52 -0.31
C PHE A 538 -12.13 -21.72 0.97
N ALA A 539 -12.30 -22.32 2.14
CA ALA A 539 -12.08 -21.66 3.42
C ALA A 539 -11.04 -22.40 4.28
N VAL A 540 -10.19 -21.64 4.94
CA VAL A 540 -9.19 -22.15 5.90
C VAL A 540 -9.41 -21.47 7.24
N ASN A 541 -9.51 -22.24 8.32
CA ASN A 541 -9.67 -21.70 9.67
C ASN A 541 -8.45 -20.84 10.07
N ALA A 542 -8.70 -19.62 10.54
CA ALA A 542 -7.64 -18.68 10.90
C ALA A 542 -6.83 -19.13 12.14
N ASN A 543 -7.43 -19.94 13.03
CA ASN A 543 -6.79 -20.36 14.28
C ASN A 543 -5.93 -21.62 14.11
N ASP A 544 -6.49 -22.68 13.52
CA ASP A 544 -5.82 -23.99 13.44
C ASP A 544 -5.24 -24.30 12.05
N LYS A 545 -5.49 -23.45 11.05
CA LYS A 545 -4.97 -23.55 9.68
C LYS A 545 -5.40 -24.83 8.96
N THR A 546 -6.57 -25.38 9.30
CA THR A 546 -7.19 -26.49 8.59
C THR A 546 -8.22 -25.99 7.58
N PHE A 547 -8.47 -26.77 6.52
CA PHE A 547 -9.54 -26.44 5.56
C PHE A 547 -10.90 -26.59 6.25
N SER A 548 -11.59 -25.47 6.46
CA SER A 548 -12.98 -25.46 6.94
C SER A 548 -13.94 -25.88 5.84
N TYR A 549 -13.65 -25.50 4.59
CA TYR A 549 -14.38 -25.93 3.40
C TYR A 549 -13.42 -26.04 2.21
N TYR A 550 -13.62 -27.06 1.39
CA TYR A 550 -12.93 -27.26 0.11
C TYR A 550 -13.83 -28.11 -0.80
N PRO A 551 -13.88 -27.88 -2.13
CA PRO A 551 -14.78 -28.63 -3.02
C PRO A 551 -14.55 -30.16 -3.04
N ASP A 552 -13.31 -30.59 -2.83
CA ASP A 552 -13.00 -31.98 -2.51
C ASP A 552 -13.14 -32.21 -1.00
N GLU A 553 -14.22 -32.90 -0.60
CA GLU A 553 -14.53 -33.24 0.80
C GLU A 553 -13.38 -33.96 1.51
N GLN A 554 -12.47 -34.64 0.79
CA GLN A 554 -11.33 -35.34 1.41
C GLN A 554 -10.32 -34.39 2.05
N LEU A 555 -10.27 -33.13 1.62
CA LEU A 555 -9.36 -32.11 2.14
C LEU A 555 -9.92 -31.37 3.35
N VAL A 556 -11.24 -31.43 3.58
CA VAL A 556 -11.88 -30.77 4.73
C VAL A 556 -11.36 -31.34 6.05
N GLY A 557 -10.98 -30.46 6.98
CA GLY A 557 -10.35 -30.79 8.26
C GLY A 557 -8.86 -31.15 8.18
N SER A 558 -8.27 -31.22 6.99
CA SER A 558 -6.82 -31.41 6.81
C SER A 558 -6.06 -30.08 6.95
N SER A 559 -4.77 -30.13 7.30
CA SER A 559 -3.97 -28.90 7.44
C SER A 559 -3.57 -28.32 6.09
N ALA A 560 -3.92 -27.06 5.84
CA ALA A 560 -3.55 -26.35 4.62
C ALA A 560 -2.02 -26.34 4.36
N THR A 561 -1.23 -26.24 5.44
CA THR A 561 0.23 -26.28 5.34
C THR A 561 0.80 -27.64 4.95
N ALA A 562 0.10 -28.73 5.27
CA ALA A 562 0.50 -30.07 4.87
C ALA A 562 0.28 -30.32 3.37
N HIS A 563 -0.67 -29.58 2.78
CA HIS A 563 -1.06 -29.69 1.38
C HIS A 563 -0.38 -28.64 0.47
N GLY A 564 0.61 -27.89 0.98
CA GLY A 564 1.49 -27.04 0.16
C GLY A 564 1.41 -25.54 0.42
N MET A 565 0.42 -25.07 1.17
CA MET A 565 0.34 -23.66 1.57
C MET A 565 1.40 -23.30 2.63
N THR A 566 1.82 -22.05 2.66
CA THR A 566 2.79 -21.53 3.64
C THR A 566 2.14 -20.58 4.63
N ASP A 567 2.75 -20.39 5.80
CA ASP A 567 2.23 -19.47 6.83
C ASP A 567 2.07 -18.02 6.33
N LYS A 568 2.85 -17.60 5.32
CA LYS A 568 2.72 -16.27 4.71
C LYS A 568 1.50 -16.14 3.81
N GLN A 569 1.04 -17.26 3.24
CA GLN A 569 -0.14 -17.32 2.38
C GLN A 569 -1.42 -17.34 3.21
N LEU A 570 -1.33 -17.83 4.45
CA LEU A 570 -2.44 -17.94 5.41
C LEU A 570 -2.69 -16.63 6.16
N GLN A 571 -3.11 -15.60 5.44
CA GLN A 571 -3.43 -14.28 5.97
C GLN A 571 -4.55 -13.63 5.16
N PRO A 572 -5.28 -12.64 5.70
CA PRO A 572 -6.25 -11.86 4.93
C PRO A 572 -5.57 -10.97 3.90
N GLY A 573 -6.25 -10.70 2.78
CA GLY A 573 -5.74 -9.83 1.72
C GLY A 573 -4.56 -10.44 0.95
N TYR A 574 -4.36 -11.76 1.04
CA TYR A 574 -3.40 -12.47 0.21
C TYR A 574 -3.85 -12.38 -1.26
N ASN A 575 -2.93 -12.15 -2.18
CA ASN A 575 -3.24 -12.11 -3.61
C ASN A 575 -1.96 -12.45 -4.41
N ASP A 576 -1.74 -13.75 -4.60
CA ASP A 576 -0.66 -14.30 -5.44
C ASP A 576 -0.92 -15.80 -5.65
N PHE A 577 0.06 -16.53 -6.17
CA PHE A 577 -0.03 -17.97 -6.37
C PHE A 577 0.05 -18.77 -5.05
N ILE A 578 -0.93 -19.62 -4.84
CA ILE A 578 -0.91 -20.71 -3.86
C ILE A 578 -0.68 -22.05 -4.55
N THR A 579 -0.19 -23.04 -3.80
CA THR A 579 -0.06 -24.41 -4.28
C THR A 579 -0.76 -25.34 -3.32
N ILE A 580 -1.71 -26.12 -3.84
CA ILE A 580 -2.47 -27.13 -3.09
C ILE A 580 -2.33 -28.46 -3.84
N ASP A 581 -1.82 -29.49 -3.17
CA ASP A 581 -1.57 -30.84 -3.73
C ASP A 581 -0.80 -30.86 -5.06
N GLY A 582 0.12 -29.92 -5.23
CA GLY A 582 0.99 -29.82 -6.40
C GLY A 582 0.35 -29.12 -7.61
N VAL A 583 -0.89 -28.62 -7.47
CA VAL A 583 -1.53 -27.74 -8.44
C VAL A 583 -1.38 -26.29 -7.98
N SER A 584 -0.93 -25.41 -8.88
CA SER A 584 -0.81 -23.98 -8.59
C SER A 584 -2.07 -23.24 -8.98
N TYR A 585 -2.59 -22.45 -8.05
CA TYR A 585 -3.74 -21.59 -8.25
C TYR A 585 -3.32 -20.14 -8.02
N TYR A 586 -3.83 -19.21 -8.81
CA TYR A 586 -3.79 -17.80 -8.47
C TYR A 586 -4.96 -17.54 -7.54
N ALA A 587 -4.71 -17.02 -6.34
CA ALA A 587 -5.77 -16.86 -5.35
C ALA A 587 -5.73 -15.54 -4.60
N SER A 588 -6.90 -14.94 -4.41
CA SER A 588 -7.10 -13.83 -3.47
C SER A 588 -7.77 -14.32 -2.19
N SER A 589 -7.48 -13.67 -1.06
CA SER A 589 -8.08 -14.00 0.22
C SER A 589 -8.67 -12.80 0.95
N PHE A 590 -9.67 -13.09 1.77
CA PHE A 590 -10.22 -12.17 2.76
C PHE A 590 -10.60 -12.94 4.02
N GLU A 591 -10.82 -12.24 5.13
CA GLU A 591 -11.21 -12.85 6.39
C GLU A 591 -12.71 -12.64 6.64
N SER A 592 -13.40 -13.72 6.98
CA SER A 592 -14.81 -13.71 7.40
C SER A 592 -15.07 -14.83 8.39
N ASN A 593 -15.79 -14.53 9.48
CA ASN A 593 -16.20 -15.50 10.52
C ASN A 593 -15.06 -16.40 11.06
N GLY A 594 -13.85 -15.85 11.23
CA GLY A 594 -12.69 -16.61 11.73
C GLY A 594 -12.09 -17.59 10.72
N ASN A 595 -12.46 -17.48 9.44
CA ASN A 595 -11.87 -18.20 8.33
C ASN A 595 -11.20 -17.22 7.34
N TYR A 596 -10.10 -17.66 6.74
CA TYR A 596 -9.54 -17.08 5.53
C TYR A 596 -10.21 -17.75 4.33
N ILE A 597 -11.02 -16.99 3.62
CA ILE A 597 -11.71 -17.44 2.41
C ILE A 597 -10.80 -17.10 1.24
N TYR A 598 -10.57 -18.08 0.38
CA TYR A 598 -9.77 -17.95 -0.84
C TYR A 598 -10.65 -18.15 -2.05
N VAL A 599 -10.51 -17.24 -3.00
CA VAL A 599 -11.00 -17.37 -4.36
C VAL A 599 -9.82 -17.82 -5.21
N ALA A 600 -9.88 -18.98 -5.85
CA ALA A 600 -8.72 -19.60 -6.50
C ALA A 600 -9.03 -20.04 -7.94
N GLN A 601 -8.14 -19.69 -8.87
CA GLN A 601 -8.21 -20.10 -10.28
C GLN A 601 -6.94 -20.86 -10.70
N PRO A 602 -7.04 -21.96 -11.46
CA PRO A 602 -5.88 -22.72 -11.94
C PRO A 602 -4.92 -21.94 -12.85
N GLU A 603 -3.59 -22.12 -12.67
CA GLU A 603 -2.55 -21.46 -13.50
C GLU A 603 -2.62 -21.82 -15.00
N ASN A 604 -3.09 -23.03 -15.34
CA ASN A 604 -3.13 -23.52 -16.72
C ASN A 604 -4.11 -22.73 -17.61
N GLU A 605 -5.20 -22.21 -17.05
CA GLU A 605 -6.16 -21.36 -17.76
C GLU A 605 -5.49 -20.04 -18.16
N LEU A 606 -4.81 -19.40 -17.20
CA LEU A 606 -4.03 -18.19 -17.42
C LEU A 606 -2.96 -18.37 -18.52
N MET A 607 -2.36 -19.57 -18.65
CA MET A 607 -1.35 -19.83 -19.68
C MET A 607 -1.93 -20.09 -21.07
N THR A 608 -3.15 -20.64 -21.16
CA THR A 608 -3.79 -21.03 -22.42
C THR A 608 -4.13 -19.81 -23.29
N GLU A 609 -4.47 -18.69 -22.67
CA GLU A 609 -4.78 -17.43 -23.34
C GLU A 609 -3.54 -16.69 -23.88
N ARG A 610 -2.40 -16.79 -23.18
CA ARG A 610 -1.21 -15.97 -23.42
C ARG A 610 -0.35 -16.47 -24.58
N VAL A 611 -0.20 -17.80 -24.69
CA VAL A 611 0.73 -18.43 -25.63
C VAL A 611 0.43 -18.06 -27.09
N PRO A 612 -0.82 -18.10 -27.60
CA PRO A 612 -1.12 -17.75 -28.99
C PRO A 612 -0.73 -16.32 -29.35
N ILE A 613 -0.99 -15.35 -28.46
CA ILE A 613 -0.72 -13.94 -28.70
C ILE A 613 0.79 -13.67 -28.67
N THR A 614 1.51 -14.24 -27.70
CA THR A 614 2.99 -14.14 -27.63
C THR A 614 3.64 -14.72 -28.88
N VAL A 615 3.24 -15.92 -29.29
CA VAL A 615 3.81 -16.60 -30.48
C VAL A 615 3.57 -15.78 -31.74
N THR A 616 2.35 -15.26 -31.92
CA THR A 616 2.00 -14.45 -33.09
C THR A 616 2.76 -13.13 -33.12
N THR A 617 2.89 -12.46 -31.97
CA THR A 617 3.70 -11.23 -31.84
C THR A 617 5.16 -11.50 -32.14
N ALA A 618 5.72 -12.59 -31.61
CA ALA A 618 7.10 -12.98 -31.86
C ALA A 618 7.33 -13.26 -33.35
N LEU A 619 6.40 -13.98 -34.01
CA LEU A 619 6.51 -14.31 -35.43
C LEU A 619 6.43 -13.05 -36.32
N CYS A 620 5.50 -12.14 -36.04
CA CYS A 620 5.42 -10.83 -36.71
C CYS A 620 6.69 -10.00 -36.45
N GLY A 621 7.18 -10.03 -35.21
CA GLY A 621 8.44 -9.45 -34.78
C GLY A 621 9.62 -9.93 -35.60
N LEU A 622 9.76 -11.25 -35.74
CA LEU A 622 10.80 -11.91 -36.51
C LEU A 622 10.75 -11.52 -37.99
N ILE A 623 9.57 -11.53 -38.60
CA ILE A 623 9.38 -11.14 -40.01
C ILE A 623 9.81 -9.68 -40.22
N CYS A 624 9.38 -8.76 -39.35
CA CYS A 624 9.78 -7.36 -39.40
C CYS A 624 11.31 -7.22 -39.30
N GLN A 625 11.94 -7.92 -38.35
CA GLN A 625 13.40 -7.89 -38.15
C GLN A 625 14.16 -8.47 -39.35
N ILE A 626 13.64 -9.52 -39.99
CA ILE A 626 14.22 -10.08 -41.23
C ILE A 626 14.13 -9.06 -42.37
N ILE A 627 13.01 -8.35 -42.54
CA ILE A 627 12.86 -7.33 -43.58
C ILE A 627 13.82 -6.15 -43.34
N ILE A 628 13.92 -5.68 -42.09
CA ILE A 628 14.88 -4.63 -41.70
C ILE A 628 16.32 -5.08 -42.00
N PHE A 629 16.68 -6.31 -41.61
CA PHE A 629 17.99 -6.88 -41.89
C PHE A 629 18.28 -6.94 -43.40
N MET A 630 17.32 -7.39 -44.21
CA MET A 630 17.47 -7.46 -45.67
C MET A 630 17.69 -6.08 -46.29
N LEU A 631 16.94 -5.06 -45.84
CA LEU A 631 17.09 -3.68 -46.31
C LEU A 631 18.45 -3.04 -45.93
N VAL A 632 18.97 -3.38 -44.75
CA VAL A 632 20.24 -2.86 -44.25
C VAL A 632 21.43 -3.57 -44.90
N ALA A 633 21.40 -4.91 -44.97
CA ALA A 633 22.55 -5.72 -45.39
C ALA A 633 22.73 -5.86 -46.91
N PHE A 634 21.65 -5.72 -47.70
CA PHE A 634 21.69 -5.93 -49.14
C PHE A 634 21.55 -4.62 -49.94
N GLU A 635 22.25 -4.55 -51.07
CA GLU A 635 22.18 -3.44 -52.03
C GLU A 635 21.87 -3.94 -53.45
N LEU A 636 21.04 -3.19 -54.19
CA LEU A 636 20.76 -3.46 -55.60
C LEU A 636 21.97 -3.08 -56.48
N THR A 637 22.41 -4.02 -57.30
CA THR A 637 23.51 -3.81 -58.25
C THR A 637 23.03 -2.92 -59.40
N ARG A 638 23.40 -1.63 -59.39
CA ARG A 638 23.29 -0.81 -60.60
C ARG A 638 24.60 -0.90 -61.38
N SER A 639 24.56 -1.54 -62.54
CA SER A 639 25.59 -1.32 -63.56
C SER A 639 25.43 0.09 -64.11
N ARG A 640 26.38 0.99 -63.82
CA ARG A 640 26.71 2.07 -64.76
C ARG A 640 28.20 2.38 -64.68
N PHE A 641 28.83 2.19 -65.83
CA PHE A 641 30.15 2.63 -66.24
C PHE A 641 30.34 4.15 -66.04
N GLY A 642 31.57 4.55 -65.68
CA GLY A 642 32.17 5.84 -66.04
C GLY A 642 32.28 6.89 -64.94
N ARG A 643 33.53 7.09 -64.45
CA ARG A 643 34.21 8.27 -63.81
C ARG A 643 33.43 9.08 -62.75
N GLU A 644 34.03 9.55 -61.66
CA GLU A 644 35.29 10.32 -61.56
C GLU A 644 35.84 10.27 -60.11
N ASN A 645 37.12 10.62 -59.96
CA ASN A 645 37.91 10.55 -58.72
C ASN A 645 37.16 11.02 -57.46
N ILE A 646 37.00 10.11 -56.49
CA ILE A 646 36.71 10.48 -55.11
C ILE A 646 38.05 10.82 -54.46
N PRO A 647 38.22 11.97 -53.79
CA PRO A 647 39.46 12.28 -53.10
C PRO A 647 39.74 11.17 -52.07
N THR A 648 40.95 10.63 -52.10
CA THR A 648 41.56 9.99 -50.94
C THR A 648 41.44 10.94 -49.74
N ALA A 649 41.23 10.37 -48.55
CA ALA A 649 41.18 11.11 -47.29
C ALA A 649 42.33 12.13 -47.23
N PRO A 650 42.12 13.33 -46.65
CA PRO A 650 43.22 14.27 -46.48
C PRO A 650 44.33 13.54 -45.70
N GLU A 651 45.54 13.58 -46.25
CA GLU A 651 46.74 13.32 -45.46
C GLU A 651 46.67 14.27 -44.26
N ASP A 652 46.91 13.68 -43.08
CA ASP A 652 47.13 14.32 -41.79
C ASP A 652 47.76 15.71 -42.00
N ASP A 653 46.95 16.77 -41.90
CA ASP A 653 47.50 18.10 -41.77
C ASP A 653 48.19 18.06 -40.43
N GLY A 654 49.51 18.21 -40.37
CA GLY A 654 50.30 18.15 -39.14
C GLY A 654 49.97 19.27 -38.15
N ASN A 655 48.69 19.39 -37.79
CA ASN A 655 48.11 20.34 -36.87
C ASN A 655 48.31 19.75 -35.46
N PRO A 656 49.16 20.38 -34.64
CA PRO A 656 49.51 19.88 -33.31
C PRO A 656 48.34 19.87 -32.31
N ASP A 657 47.16 20.36 -32.70
CA ASP A 657 45.92 20.36 -31.89
C ASP A 657 44.93 19.21 -32.20
N SER A 658 45.28 18.26 -33.09
CA SER A 658 44.42 17.09 -33.33
C SER A 658 44.51 16.07 -32.17
N ARG A 659 43.37 15.78 -31.53
CA ARG A 659 43.26 15.00 -30.27
C ARG A 659 43.44 13.48 -30.41
N THR A 660 43.59 12.95 -31.63
CA THR A 660 43.72 11.51 -31.92
C THR A 660 44.82 11.25 -32.92
N PHE A 661 45.74 10.32 -32.62
CA PHE A 661 46.78 9.87 -33.55
C PHE A 661 46.60 8.40 -33.91
N ASP A 662 46.82 8.08 -35.18
CA ASP A 662 46.77 6.71 -35.71
C ASP A 662 48.01 5.93 -35.26
N THR A 663 47.81 4.86 -34.49
CA THR A 663 48.88 3.98 -34.02
C THR A 663 48.78 2.63 -34.70
N VAL A 664 49.81 2.23 -35.44
CA VAL A 664 49.83 0.94 -36.16
C VAL A 664 50.35 -0.14 -35.23
N LEU A 665 49.53 -1.16 -34.97
CA LEU A 665 49.87 -2.34 -34.18
C LEU A 665 50.85 -3.24 -34.98
N PRO A 666 51.61 -4.12 -34.31
CA PRO A 666 52.55 -5.04 -34.96
C PRO A 666 51.94 -5.99 -36.01
N ASP A 667 50.62 -6.16 -36.03
CA ASP A 667 49.88 -6.96 -37.03
C ASP A 667 49.44 -6.17 -38.27
N GLY A 668 49.76 -4.87 -38.34
CA GLY A 668 49.38 -3.97 -39.43
C GLY A 668 48.03 -3.26 -39.25
N ARG A 669 47.30 -3.47 -38.15
CA ARG A 669 46.06 -2.73 -37.86
C ARG A 669 46.34 -1.34 -37.34
N VAL A 670 45.70 -0.34 -37.94
CA VAL A 670 45.74 1.06 -37.47
C VAL A 670 44.63 1.26 -36.44
N THR A 671 45.00 1.63 -35.20
CA THR A 671 44.07 1.96 -34.12
C THR A 671 44.27 3.42 -33.70
N LYS A 672 43.18 4.20 -33.63
CA LYS A 672 43.22 5.57 -33.10
C LYS A 672 43.39 5.54 -31.59
N THR A 673 44.41 6.20 -31.06
CA THR A 673 44.65 6.31 -29.63
C THR A 673 44.70 7.78 -29.22
N GLU A 674 43.99 8.15 -28.14
CA GLU A 674 44.03 9.51 -27.57
C GLU A 674 45.20 9.70 -26.60
N SER A 675 45.70 10.93 -26.49
CA SER A 675 46.65 11.36 -25.45
C SER A 675 46.11 11.08 -24.04
N ALA A 676 46.98 10.67 -23.11
CA ALA A 676 46.61 10.36 -21.73
C ALA A 676 45.90 11.52 -20.98
N THR A 677 46.00 12.76 -21.45
CA THR A 677 45.38 13.96 -20.87
C THR A 677 43.89 14.12 -21.20
N SER A 678 43.34 13.46 -22.23
CA SER A 678 41.91 13.57 -22.58
C SER A 678 41.00 12.63 -21.78
N ARG A 679 41.54 11.59 -21.14
CA ARG A 679 40.77 10.62 -20.33
C ARG A 679 40.07 11.22 -19.10
N TRP A 680 40.52 12.40 -18.64
CA TRP A 680 40.07 13.02 -17.40
C TRP A 680 39.13 14.23 -17.59
N LEU A 681 39.01 14.77 -18.81
CA LEU A 681 38.14 15.92 -19.10
C LEU A 681 36.91 15.45 -19.88
N TYR A 682 35.81 15.29 -19.14
CA TYR A 682 34.46 15.07 -19.69
C TYR A 682 34.06 16.26 -20.59
N GLN A 683 34.36 16.19 -21.88
CA GLN A 683 33.68 16.98 -22.90
C GLN A 683 33.10 16.00 -23.92
N SER A 684 31.78 16.00 -24.02
CA SER A 684 31.03 15.14 -24.92
C SER A 684 31.51 15.34 -26.36
N LEU A 685 32.04 14.29 -26.99
CA LEU A 685 32.30 14.24 -28.44
C LEU A 685 31.13 14.86 -29.22
N GLU A 686 31.42 15.72 -30.19
CA GLU A 686 30.42 16.28 -31.09
C GLU A 686 29.69 15.14 -31.84
N TRP A 687 28.41 15.35 -32.16
CA TRP A 687 27.56 14.31 -32.78
C TRP A 687 28.16 13.74 -34.07
N ALA A 688 28.93 14.53 -34.81
CA ALA A 688 29.59 14.14 -36.06
C ALA A 688 30.69 13.09 -35.87
N ASP A 689 31.29 13.04 -34.68
CA ASP A 689 32.49 12.23 -34.36
C ASP A 689 32.17 10.98 -33.53
N LYS A 690 30.95 10.89 -32.99
CA LYS A 690 30.46 9.68 -32.32
C LYS A 690 30.36 8.50 -33.28
N THR A 691 30.80 7.33 -32.84
CA THR A 691 30.57 6.06 -33.56
C THR A 691 29.06 5.73 -33.60
N PRO A 692 28.59 4.87 -34.51
CA PRO A 692 27.19 4.43 -34.57
C PRO A 692 26.71 3.86 -33.24
N GLU A 693 27.54 3.08 -32.56
CA GLU A 693 27.22 2.50 -31.25
C GLU A 693 26.98 3.63 -30.22
N GLN A 694 27.86 4.63 -30.18
CA GLN A 694 27.70 5.78 -29.29
C GLN A 694 26.48 6.64 -29.63
N ARG A 695 26.17 6.84 -30.92
CA ARG A 695 24.96 7.57 -31.34
C ARG A 695 23.70 6.84 -30.91
N VAL A 696 23.67 5.52 -31.07
CA VAL A 696 22.54 4.69 -30.62
C VAL A 696 22.40 4.73 -29.11
N VAL A 697 23.49 4.64 -28.35
CA VAL A 697 23.44 4.80 -26.89
C VAL A 697 22.90 6.18 -26.49
N VAL A 698 23.24 7.26 -27.21
CA VAL A 698 22.67 8.60 -26.95
C VAL A 698 21.17 8.65 -27.27
N VAL A 699 20.74 8.06 -28.39
CA VAL A 699 19.31 7.98 -28.77
C VAL A 699 18.53 7.14 -27.77
N VAL A 700 19.05 5.97 -27.40
CA VAL A 700 18.46 5.09 -26.39
C VAL A 700 18.36 5.80 -25.04
N LYS A 701 19.41 6.51 -24.60
CA LYS A 701 19.35 7.31 -23.37
C LYS A 701 18.30 8.42 -23.43
N ALA A 702 18.15 9.09 -24.58
CA ALA A 702 17.13 10.11 -24.76
C ALA A 702 15.71 9.50 -24.74
N LEU A 703 15.51 8.38 -25.43
CA LEU A 703 14.24 7.65 -25.40
C LEU A 703 13.90 7.12 -24.01
N MET A 704 14.88 6.56 -23.29
CA MET A 704 14.72 6.13 -21.90
C MET A 704 14.39 7.30 -20.98
N ALA A 705 14.97 8.49 -21.18
CA ALA A 705 14.64 9.67 -20.40
C ALA A 705 13.21 10.16 -20.69
N VAL A 706 12.78 10.17 -21.95
CA VAL A 706 11.39 10.50 -22.32
C VAL A 706 10.42 9.46 -21.73
N PHE A 707 10.71 8.18 -21.89
CA PHE A 707 9.93 7.08 -21.32
C PHE A 707 9.81 7.22 -19.80
N ALA A 708 10.91 7.50 -19.11
CA ALA A 708 10.90 7.64 -17.66
C ALA A 708 10.17 8.91 -17.19
N VAL A 709 10.12 9.99 -17.99
CA VAL A 709 9.23 11.14 -17.74
C VAL A 709 7.77 10.75 -17.93
N VAL A 710 7.43 9.98 -18.97
CA VAL A 710 6.06 9.47 -19.18
C VAL A 710 5.62 8.59 -18.01
N VAL A 711 6.48 7.65 -17.59
CA VAL A 711 6.24 6.80 -16.41
C VAL A 711 6.05 7.66 -15.15
N PHE A 712 6.92 8.64 -14.94
CA PHE A 712 6.82 9.55 -13.79
C PHE A 712 5.51 10.34 -13.77
N LEU A 713 5.05 10.82 -14.93
CA LEU A 713 3.74 11.48 -15.05
C LEU A 713 2.60 10.49 -14.78
N GLY A 714 2.69 9.26 -15.30
CA GLY A 714 1.71 8.21 -15.02
C GLY A 714 1.61 7.84 -13.54
N VAL A 715 2.73 7.84 -12.81
CA VAL A 715 2.78 7.58 -11.36
C VAL A 715 2.21 8.77 -10.56
N ILE A 716 2.56 10.01 -10.91
CA ILE A 716 2.07 11.21 -10.19
C ILE A 716 0.57 11.41 -10.37
N PHE A 717 0.07 11.18 -11.59
CA PHE A 717 -1.32 11.36 -11.94
C PHE A 717 -2.08 10.03 -11.94
N LYS A 718 -1.67 9.07 -11.09
CA LYS A 718 -2.23 7.71 -11.11
C LYS A 718 -3.76 7.72 -11.00
N ASP A 719 -4.31 8.47 -10.05
CA ASP A 719 -5.75 8.52 -9.78
C ASP A 719 -6.54 9.28 -10.87
N ALA A 720 -5.87 10.03 -11.74
CA ALA A 720 -6.49 10.77 -12.85
C ALA A 720 -6.33 10.06 -14.20
N VAL A 721 -5.39 9.13 -14.31
CA VAL A 721 -5.03 8.45 -15.57
C VAL A 721 -5.54 7.01 -15.56
N PHE A 722 -5.59 6.38 -14.40
CA PHE A 722 -5.94 4.98 -14.21
C PHE A 722 -7.12 4.87 -13.23
N PRO A 723 -8.23 4.24 -13.63
CA PRO A 723 -9.30 3.85 -12.69
C PRO A 723 -8.74 2.99 -11.54
N ASP A 724 -9.38 3.05 -10.36
CA ASP A 724 -8.91 2.36 -9.15
C ASP A 724 -8.94 0.82 -9.29
N ASP A 725 -9.87 0.33 -10.10
CA ASP A 725 -10.07 -1.05 -10.57
C ASP A 725 -9.09 -1.44 -11.70
N SER A 726 -8.22 -0.53 -12.17
CA SER A 726 -7.32 -0.89 -13.25
C SER A 726 -6.14 -1.75 -12.78
N ALA A 727 -5.71 -2.66 -13.65
CA ALA A 727 -4.49 -3.43 -13.49
C ALA A 727 -3.25 -2.57 -13.13
N PHE A 728 -3.11 -1.40 -13.76
CA PHE A 728 -1.98 -0.50 -13.47
C PHE A 728 -2.07 0.12 -12.07
N ALA A 729 -3.27 0.46 -11.59
CA ALA A 729 -3.48 0.96 -10.24
C ALA A 729 -3.07 -0.09 -9.20
N TYR A 730 -3.42 -1.36 -9.41
CA TYR A 730 -3.00 -2.46 -8.53
C TYR A 730 -1.47 -2.57 -8.41
N VAL A 731 -0.75 -2.56 -9.54
CA VAL A 731 0.73 -2.61 -9.56
C VAL A 731 1.35 -1.40 -8.85
N LEU A 732 0.76 -0.21 -9.04
CA LEU A 732 1.23 1.06 -8.47
C LEU A 732 0.93 1.22 -6.98
N ASN A 733 -0.20 0.70 -6.52
CA ASN A 733 -0.65 0.79 -5.13
C ASN A 733 0.13 -0.17 -4.21
N GLY A 734 0.78 -1.20 -4.78
CA GLY A 734 1.63 -2.12 -4.04
C GLY A 734 0.85 -3.20 -3.26
N GLY A 735 -0.35 -3.56 -3.74
CA GLY A 735 -1.20 -4.59 -3.13
C GLY A 735 -0.79 -6.05 -3.44
N TRP A 736 0.43 -6.28 -3.90
CA TRP A 736 0.99 -7.58 -4.29
C TRP A 736 2.11 -8.00 -3.33
N GLU A 737 2.33 -9.31 -3.15
CA GLU A 737 3.33 -9.81 -2.20
C GLU A 737 4.75 -9.49 -2.67
N TYR A 738 5.61 -9.01 -1.77
CA TYR A 738 7.03 -8.84 -2.05
C TYR A 738 7.72 -10.19 -2.22
N GLY A 739 8.15 -10.48 -3.45
CA GLY A 739 8.76 -11.75 -3.84
C GLY A 739 9.32 -11.69 -5.26
N LEU A 740 9.74 -12.85 -5.78
CA LEU A 740 10.18 -12.95 -7.18
C LEU A 740 8.98 -13.17 -8.10
N ASN A 741 8.12 -12.17 -8.18
CA ASN A 741 6.94 -12.14 -9.05
C ASN A 741 7.07 -11.06 -10.13
N VAL A 742 6.16 -11.13 -11.11
CA VAL A 742 6.16 -10.23 -12.27
C VAL A 742 5.91 -8.78 -11.82
N PHE A 743 5.09 -8.59 -10.78
CA PHE A 743 4.76 -7.31 -10.17
C PHE A 743 5.97 -6.63 -9.51
N ALA A 744 6.76 -7.37 -8.73
CA ALA A 744 8.01 -6.89 -8.15
C ALA A 744 8.99 -6.42 -9.22
N LEU A 745 9.15 -7.19 -10.30
CA LEU A 745 10.04 -6.81 -11.39
C LEU A 745 9.57 -5.51 -12.06
N THR A 746 8.26 -5.32 -12.27
CA THR A 746 7.73 -4.08 -12.85
C THR A 746 7.96 -2.89 -11.94
N ALA A 747 7.65 -3.04 -10.65
CA ALA A 747 7.84 -1.98 -9.67
C ALA A 747 9.33 -1.59 -9.55
N VAL A 748 10.23 -2.57 -9.55
CA VAL A 748 11.68 -2.34 -9.63
C VAL A 748 12.05 -1.54 -10.87
N VAL A 749 11.61 -1.95 -12.06
CA VAL A 749 11.92 -1.24 -13.31
C VAL A 749 11.37 0.19 -13.30
N MET A 750 10.15 0.39 -12.82
CA MET A 750 9.48 1.70 -12.73
C MET A 750 10.24 2.63 -11.78
N ILE A 751 10.55 2.16 -10.57
CA ILE A 751 11.29 2.93 -9.57
C ILE A 751 12.69 3.26 -10.06
N VAL A 752 13.37 2.30 -10.69
CA VAL A 752 14.67 2.54 -11.32
C VAL A 752 14.56 3.67 -12.35
N CYS A 753 13.53 3.66 -13.19
CA CYS A 753 13.29 4.71 -14.19
C CYS A 753 13.02 6.08 -13.54
N VAL A 754 12.10 6.14 -12.58
CA VAL A 754 11.71 7.39 -11.89
C VAL A 754 12.89 7.99 -11.13
N VAL A 755 13.53 7.19 -10.29
CA VAL A 755 14.65 7.62 -9.46
C VAL A 755 15.85 8.02 -10.32
N SER A 756 16.12 7.29 -11.41
CA SER A 756 17.17 7.67 -12.37
C SER A 756 16.86 9.04 -13.02
N THR A 757 15.61 9.29 -13.39
CA THR A 757 15.19 10.55 -14.02
C THR A 757 15.31 11.73 -13.07
N ILE A 758 14.85 11.56 -11.83
CA ILE A 758 15.01 12.56 -10.77
C ILE A 758 16.49 12.83 -10.55
N THR A 759 17.32 11.79 -10.49
CA THR A 759 18.77 11.94 -10.33
C THR A 759 19.39 12.72 -11.48
N VAL A 760 19.03 12.41 -12.72
CA VAL A 760 19.52 13.13 -13.91
C VAL A 760 19.07 14.60 -13.89
N ALA A 761 17.82 14.87 -13.50
CA ALA A 761 17.30 16.23 -13.36
C ALA A 761 18.05 17.04 -12.29
N ILE A 762 18.25 16.45 -11.11
CA ILE A 762 19.03 17.05 -10.01
C ILE A 762 20.48 17.30 -10.44
N GLN A 763 21.12 16.33 -11.10
CA GLN A 763 22.48 16.49 -11.60
C GLN A 763 22.59 17.60 -12.63
N LYS A 764 21.62 17.71 -13.54
CA LYS A 764 21.59 18.76 -14.55
C LYS A 764 21.36 20.14 -13.92
N LEU A 765 20.50 20.24 -12.90
CA LEU A 765 20.30 21.45 -12.12
C LEU A 765 21.59 21.85 -11.38
N LEU A 766 22.26 20.91 -10.71
CA LEU A 766 23.53 21.15 -10.03
C LEU A 766 24.61 21.61 -11.00
N HIS A 767 24.66 21.05 -12.20
CA HIS A 767 25.64 21.44 -13.21
C HIS A 767 25.36 22.83 -13.81
N MET A 768 24.08 23.22 -13.93
CA MET A 768 23.68 24.58 -14.31
C MET A 768 24.10 25.59 -13.24
N LEU A 769 23.87 25.27 -11.95
CA LEU A 769 24.28 26.09 -10.82
C LEU A 769 25.82 26.22 -10.73
N ALA A 770 26.56 25.14 -11.01
CA ALA A 770 28.03 25.15 -11.04
C ALA A 770 28.61 26.23 -11.96
N GLY A 771 27.97 26.48 -13.11
CA GLY A 771 28.38 27.52 -14.05
C GLY A 771 28.29 28.94 -13.47
N VAL A 772 27.43 29.15 -12.46
CA VAL A 772 27.22 30.46 -11.81
C VAL A 772 28.26 30.72 -10.70
N PHE A 773 28.75 29.67 -10.02
CA PHE A 773 29.65 29.78 -8.85
C PHE A 773 31.16 29.73 -9.20
N GLY A 774 31.53 29.73 -10.48
CA GLY A 774 32.93 29.69 -10.95
C GLY A 774 33.65 28.36 -10.65
N ALA A 775 34.97 28.32 -10.86
CA ALA A 775 35.76 27.07 -10.85
C ALA A 775 35.73 26.28 -9.52
N ARG A 776 35.60 26.96 -8.37
CA ARG A 776 35.45 26.31 -7.05
C ARG A 776 34.05 25.70 -6.87
N GLY A 777 33.02 26.41 -7.33
CA GLY A 777 31.64 25.91 -7.34
C GLY A 777 31.49 24.68 -8.24
N GLU A 778 32.15 24.67 -9.40
CA GLU A 778 32.15 23.53 -10.32
C GLU A 778 32.69 22.25 -9.68
N THR A 779 33.81 22.35 -8.96
CA THR A 779 34.39 21.20 -8.25
C THR A 779 33.47 20.70 -7.14
N MET A 780 32.85 21.62 -6.37
CA MET A 780 31.91 21.28 -5.29
C MET A 780 30.64 20.62 -5.81
N CYS A 781 30.03 21.18 -6.86
CA CYS A 781 28.85 20.61 -7.51
C CYS A 781 29.15 19.23 -8.12
N ARG A 782 30.37 18.99 -8.64
CA ARG A 782 30.77 17.67 -9.15
C ARG A 782 30.90 16.64 -8.04
N LEU A 783 31.47 17.01 -6.89
CA LEU A 783 31.53 16.14 -5.70
C LEU A 783 30.11 15.82 -5.19
N LEU A 784 29.25 16.84 -5.05
CA LEU A 784 27.87 16.68 -4.61
C LEU A 784 27.05 15.82 -5.59
N SER A 785 27.20 16.05 -6.90
CA SER A 785 26.57 15.23 -7.94
C SER A 785 27.00 13.77 -7.86
N SER A 786 28.27 13.51 -7.53
CA SER A 786 28.79 12.15 -7.36
C SER A 786 28.21 11.50 -6.10
N PHE A 787 28.15 12.25 -4.99
CA PHE A 787 27.53 11.80 -3.75
C PHE A 787 26.06 11.42 -3.95
N ILE A 788 25.26 12.30 -4.55
CA ILE A 788 23.84 12.04 -4.85
C ILE A 788 23.71 10.80 -5.73
N LYS A 789 24.54 10.66 -6.78
CA LYS A 789 24.52 9.48 -7.64
C LYS A 789 24.70 8.18 -6.85
N TYR A 790 25.73 8.11 -6.00
CA TYR A 790 26.01 6.89 -5.23
C TYR A 790 24.96 6.64 -4.15
N ALA A 791 24.53 7.67 -3.44
CA ALA A 791 23.47 7.57 -2.44
C ALA A 791 22.18 7.03 -3.07
N THR A 792 21.81 7.55 -4.24
CA THR A 792 20.63 7.09 -4.97
C THR A 792 20.79 5.65 -5.47
N ILE A 793 21.95 5.25 -5.98
CA ILE A 793 22.19 3.85 -6.38
C ILE A 793 22.06 2.90 -5.19
N ILE A 794 22.63 3.24 -4.04
CA ILE A 794 22.55 2.42 -2.83
C ILE A 794 21.10 2.30 -2.36
N GLY A 795 20.37 3.43 -2.28
CA GLY A 795 18.96 3.44 -1.90
C GLY A 795 18.08 2.66 -2.89
N MET A 796 18.36 2.79 -4.19
CA MET A 796 17.68 2.03 -5.24
C MET A 796 17.90 0.53 -5.08
N VAL A 797 19.14 0.08 -4.90
CA VAL A 797 19.46 -1.34 -4.68
C VAL A 797 18.77 -1.86 -3.42
N TYR A 798 18.81 -1.09 -2.34
CA TYR A 798 18.11 -1.43 -1.08
C TYR A 798 16.61 -1.64 -1.31
N TYR A 799 15.94 -0.71 -1.98
CA TYR A 799 14.51 -0.80 -2.26
C TYR A 799 14.19 -1.96 -3.22
N CYS A 800 15.02 -2.22 -4.22
CA CYS A 800 14.82 -3.35 -5.13
C CYS A 800 14.93 -4.70 -4.40
N LEU A 801 15.87 -4.84 -3.46
CA LEU A 801 15.99 -6.05 -2.64
C LEU A 801 14.74 -6.26 -1.76
N MET A 802 14.18 -5.18 -1.21
CA MET A 802 12.93 -5.23 -0.44
C MET A 802 11.76 -5.76 -1.28
N LEU A 803 11.57 -5.23 -2.50
CA LEU A 803 10.49 -5.67 -3.38
C LEU A 803 10.61 -7.14 -3.82
N ILE A 804 11.84 -7.66 -3.92
CA ILE A 804 12.11 -9.07 -4.27
C ILE A 804 11.93 -10.01 -3.05
N GLY A 805 11.54 -9.48 -1.89
CA GLY A 805 11.25 -10.26 -0.68
C GLY A 805 12.48 -10.58 0.16
N ILE A 806 13.62 -9.90 -0.05
CA ILE A 806 14.81 -10.04 0.80
C ILE A 806 14.62 -9.20 2.06
N ASP A 807 14.92 -9.76 3.23
CA ASP A 807 14.88 -9.02 4.50
C ASP A 807 15.95 -7.91 4.52
N THR A 808 15.51 -6.69 4.21
CA THR A 808 16.36 -5.50 4.20
C THR A 808 16.67 -4.97 5.60
N THR A 809 16.00 -5.47 6.65
CA THR A 809 16.27 -5.11 8.04
C THR A 809 17.69 -5.51 8.42
N THR A 810 18.07 -6.74 8.07
CA THR A 810 19.42 -7.29 8.30
C THR A 810 20.49 -6.50 7.51
N LEU A 811 20.20 -6.13 6.26
CA LEU A 811 21.09 -5.29 5.45
C LEU A 811 21.27 -3.90 6.06
N LEU A 812 20.18 -3.26 6.50
CA LEU A 812 20.22 -1.94 7.15
C LEU A 812 21.02 -1.97 8.45
N ALA A 813 20.86 -3.02 9.26
CA ALA A 813 21.65 -3.23 10.48
C ALA A 813 23.15 -3.27 10.17
N SER A 814 23.57 -3.95 9.10
CA SER A 814 24.98 -3.98 8.66
C SER A 814 25.48 -2.64 8.11
N ALA A 815 24.65 -1.90 7.37
CA ALA A 815 24.95 -0.57 6.88
C ALA A 815 25.13 0.47 8.01
N GLY A 816 24.49 0.22 9.17
CA GLY A 816 24.70 1.01 10.39
C GLY A 816 26.16 1.05 10.84
N ILE A 817 26.89 -0.08 10.74
CA ILE A 817 28.32 -0.16 11.12
C ILE A 817 29.18 0.74 10.21
N LEU A 818 28.91 0.73 8.90
CA LEU A 818 29.63 1.57 7.94
C LEU A 818 29.36 3.07 8.19
N SER A 819 28.13 3.41 8.58
CA SER A 819 27.70 4.78 8.89
C SER A 819 28.44 5.35 10.11
N ILE A 820 28.73 4.50 11.11
CA ILE A 820 29.54 4.87 12.27
C ILE A 820 30.96 5.27 11.83
N ALA A 821 31.59 4.50 10.93
CA ALA A 821 32.94 4.80 10.44
C ALA A 821 33.01 6.15 9.69
N ILE A 822 32.03 6.44 8.83
CA ILE A 822 31.92 7.72 8.11
C ILE A 822 31.74 8.88 9.10
N THR A 823 30.90 8.70 10.12
CA THR A 823 30.64 9.71 11.15
C THR A 823 31.90 10.04 11.95
N PHE A 824 32.68 9.03 12.34
CA PHE A 824 33.95 9.25 13.02
C PHE A 824 34.97 9.98 12.13
N GLY A 825 35.01 9.71 10.83
CA GLY A 825 35.86 10.42 9.88
C GLY A 825 35.46 11.90 9.67
N ALA A 826 34.16 12.21 9.76
CA ALA A 826 33.63 13.56 9.61
C ALA A 826 33.59 14.39 10.90
N LYS A 827 33.85 13.77 12.07
CA LYS A 827 33.70 14.38 13.40
C LYS A 827 34.41 15.73 13.52
N GLU A 828 35.68 15.82 13.08
CA GLU A 828 36.45 17.06 13.19
C GLU A 828 35.89 18.17 12.29
N LEU A 829 35.39 17.82 11.09
CA LEU A 829 34.76 18.79 10.19
C LEU A 829 33.48 19.36 10.80
N VAL A 830 32.64 18.52 11.39
CA VAL A 830 31.41 18.97 12.05
C VAL A 830 31.74 19.87 13.25
N SER A 831 32.74 19.49 14.05
CA SER A 831 33.20 20.32 15.17
C SER A 831 33.69 21.70 14.69
N ASP A 832 34.46 21.75 13.61
CA ASP A 832 34.93 23.03 13.04
C ASP A 832 33.78 23.92 12.58
N ILE A 833 32.76 23.35 11.93
CA ILE A 833 31.60 24.10 11.43
C ILE A 833 30.78 24.67 12.60
N LEU A 834 30.49 23.84 13.60
CA LEU A 834 29.74 24.27 14.78
C LEU A 834 30.49 25.35 15.56
N SER A 835 31.79 25.16 15.81
CA SER A 835 32.62 26.18 16.46
C SER A 835 32.66 27.48 15.65
N GLY A 836 32.72 27.40 14.32
CA GLY A 836 32.63 28.57 13.44
C GLY A 836 31.30 29.31 13.56
N LEU A 837 30.20 28.58 13.60
CA LEU A 837 28.87 29.15 13.78
C LEU A 837 28.74 29.85 15.14
N PHE A 838 29.23 29.24 16.22
CA PHE A 838 29.24 29.85 17.55
C PHE A 838 30.09 31.11 17.62
N ILE A 839 31.29 31.12 17.03
CA ILE A 839 32.14 32.33 16.94
C ILE A 839 31.37 33.48 16.27
N ILE A 840 30.67 33.20 15.16
CA ILE A 840 29.88 34.22 14.43
C ILE A 840 28.66 34.67 15.25
N PHE A 841 27.96 33.73 15.89
CA PHE A 841 26.71 33.99 16.60
C PHE A 841 26.92 34.71 17.92
N GLU A 842 27.89 34.27 18.72
CA GLU A 842 28.22 34.87 20.02
C GLU A 842 29.02 36.17 19.85
N GLY A 843 29.77 36.30 18.76
CA GLY A 843 30.45 37.53 18.39
C GLY A 843 31.55 37.96 19.36
N GLU A 844 32.22 37.00 20.01
CA GLU A 844 33.28 37.24 21.00
C GLU A 844 34.47 38.04 20.45
N PHE A 845 34.72 37.91 19.15
CA PHE A 845 35.62 38.75 18.37
C PHE A 845 35.13 38.86 16.92
N ARG A 846 35.49 39.94 16.25
CA ARG A 846 35.05 40.28 14.90
C ARG A 846 36.22 40.42 13.94
N VAL A 847 35.91 40.42 12.64
CA VAL A 847 36.89 40.77 11.62
C VAL A 847 37.38 42.20 11.87
N GLY A 848 38.70 42.36 12.01
CA GLY A 848 39.35 43.61 12.39
C GLY A 848 39.86 43.67 13.83
N ASP A 849 39.40 42.79 14.73
CA ASP A 849 39.89 42.74 16.11
C ASP A 849 41.31 42.13 16.16
N VAL A 850 42.13 42.60 17.09
CA VAL A 850 43.42 41.99 17.43
C VAL A 850 43.18 40.94 18.52
N ILE A 851 43.44 39.68 18.17
CA ILE A 851 43.20 38.56 19.08
C ILE A 851 44.47 37.74 19.29
N GLN A 852 44.57 37.16 20.48
CA GLN A 852 45.55 36.14 20.79
C GLN A 852 44.85 34.79 20.99
N VAL A 853 45.26 33.81 20.18
CA VAL A 853 44.77 32.41 20.23
C VAL A 853 45.96 31.49 20.43
N GLY A 854 46.14 31.02 21.67
CA GLY A 854 47.32 30.25 22.06
C GLY A 854 48.62 31.06 21.86
N ALA A 855 49.50 30.57 21.00
CA ALA A 855 50.79 31.23 20.69
C ALA A 855 50.70 32.26 19.55
N PHE A 856 49.57 32.33 18.83
CA PHE A 856 49.41 33.23 17.70
C PHE A 856 48.70 34.51 18.14
N ASN A 857 49.27 35.67 17.83
CA ASN A 857 48.68 36.98 18.07
C ASN A 857 48.59 37.71 16.72
N GLY A 858 47.42 38.27 16.40
CA GLY A 858 47.23 38.94 15.13
C GLY A 858 45.82 39.52 14.92
N THR A 859 45.67 40.28 13.84
CA THR A 859 44.38 40.87 13.45
C THR A 859 43.54 39.88 12.66
N VAL A 860 42.27 39.71 13.04
CA VAL A 860 41.33 38.81 12.33
C VAL A 860 41.02 39.35 10.94
N MET A 861 41.31 38.56 9.92
CA MET A 861 41.06 38.90 8.52
C MET A 861 39.73 38.35 8.00
N GLU A 862 39.43 37.09 8.34
CA GLU A 862 38.27 36.37 7.81
C GLU A 862 37.85 35.31 8.82
N ILE A 863 36.56 35.28 9.14
CA ILE A 863 35.93 34.19 9.90
C ILE A 863 35.15 33.35 8.89
N GLY A 864 35.76 32.26 8.43
CA GLY A 864 35.13 31.30 7.53
C GLY A 864 34.35 30.24 8.31
N ILE A 865 33.52 29.46 7.61
CA ILE A 865 32.68 28.42 8.23
C ILE A 865 33.51 27.34 8.97
N ARG A 866 34.69 26.97 8.46
CA ARG A 866 35.58 25.94 9.07
C ARG A 866 36.83 26.53 9.74
N THR A 867 37.30 27.68 9.25
CA THR A 867 38.60 28.24 9.66
C THR A 867 38.54 29.75 9.85
N THR A 868 39.25 30.24 10.85
CA THR A 868 39.49 31.66 11.11
C THR A 868 40.91 32.01 10.66
N LYS A 869 41.06 33.13 9.95
CA LYS A 869 42.35 33.61 9.46
C LYS A 869 42.77 34.87 10.21
N ILE A 870 43.99 34.88 10.74
CA ILE A 870 44.58 36.03 11.42
C ILE A 870 45.88 36.45 10.73
N ASN A 871 46.17 37.75 10.74
CA ASN A 871 47.43 38.31 10.26
C ASN A 871 48.33 38.61 11.46
N ASP A 872 49.52 38.01 11.50
CA ASP A 872 50.45 38.09 12.64
C ASP A 872 51.21 39.44 12.77
N GLY A 873 50.84 40.45 11.98
CA GLY A 873 51.49 41.76 11.95
C GLY A 873 52.83 41.80 11.20
N SER A 874 53.40 40.62 10.87
CA SER A 874 54.58 40.48 10.01
C SER A 874 54.20 40.26 8.54
N GLY A 875 52.90 40.24 8.23
CA GLY A 875 52.36 40.00 6.90
C GLY A 875 52.05 38.53 6.60
N ASN A 876 52.18 37.63 7.58
CA ASN A 876 51.82 36.22 7.40
C ASN A 876 50.35 35.99 7.77
N VAL A 877 49.66 35.14 7.00
CA VAL A 877 48.28 34.73 7.29
C VAL A 877 48.28 33.36 7.96
N VAL A 878 47.90 33.33 9.23
CA VAL A 878 47.75 32.10 10.01
C VAL A 878 46.31 31.61 9.86
N ILE A 879 46.13 30.37 9.41
CA ILE A 879 44.83 29.73 9.22
C ILE A 879 44.60 28.74 10.36
N ILE A 880 43.62 29.03 11.21
CA ILE A 880 43.30 28.23 12.40
C ILE A 880 41.96 27.53 12.17
N ARG A 881 41.87 26.24 12.50
CA ARG A 881 40.60 25.52 12.52
C ARG A 881 39.73 26.03 13.65
N ASN A 882 38.45 26.28 13.38
CA ASN A 882 37.56 26.87 14.37
C ASN A 882 37.41 25.99 15.64
N SER A 883 37.45 24.65 15.53
CA SER A 883 37.44 23.77 16.72
C SER A 883 38.69 23.87 17.60
N GLN A 884 39.79 24.42 17.07
CA GLN A 884 41.04 24.63 17.80
C GLN A 884 41.16 26.05 18.39
N VAL A 885 40.16 26.90 18.15
CA VAL A 885 40.10 28.25 18.73
C VAL A 885 39.60 28.14 20.16
N SER A 886 40.53 27.90 21.09
CA SER A 886 40.27 27.83 22.53
C SER A 886 41.08 28.90 23.27
N ASN A 887 40.52 29.47 24.33
CA ASN A 887 41.16 30.50 25.17
C ASN A 887 41.57 31.75 24.38
N VAL A 888 40.63 32.36 23.67
CA VAL A 888 40.86 33.60 22.91
C VAL A 888 40.92 34.79 23.85
N THR A 889 41.97 35.60 23.72
CA THR A 889 42.05 36.92 24.37
C THR A 889 41.83 37.99 23.30
N ASN A 890 40.72 38.72 23.39
CA ASN A 890 40.45 39.86 22.51
C ASN A 890 41.10 41.12 23.10
N MET A 891 42.09 41.67 22.41
CA MET A 891 42.87 42.82 22.87
C MET A 891 42.27 44.16 22.43
N THR A 892 41.21 44.16 21.61
CA THR A 892 40.62 45.39 21.03
C THR A 892 39.23 45.70 21.61
N LYS A 893 38.67 44.80 22.43
CA LYS A 893 37.32 44.97 23.02
C LYS A 893 37.25 46.10 24.05
N GLU A 894 38.36 46.37 24.76
CA GLU A 894 38.52 47.50 25.69
C GLU A 894 39.80 48.28 25.35
N SER A 895 39.92 49.51 25.87
CA SER A 895 41.14 50.32 25.71
C SER A 895 42.34 49.62 26.37
N SER A 896 43.47 49.66 25.68
CA SER A 896 44.71 49.05 26.14
C SER A 896 45.57 50.03 26.93
N TYR A 897 46.51 49.50 27.71
CA TYR A 897 47.46 50.30 28.48
C TYR A 897 48.87 50.25 27.86
N ALA A 898 49.43 51.41 27.54
CA ALA A 898 50.85 51.55 27.25
C ALA A 898 51.58 52.03 28.51
N SER A 899 52.57 51.26 28.97
CA SER A 899 53.35 51.58 30.17
C SER A 899 54.82 51.72 29.86
N VAL A 900 55.47 52.68 30.50
CA VAL A 900 56.91 52.87 30.48
C VAL A 900 57.47 52.86 31.90
N ASP A 901 58.58 52.14 32.05
CA ASP A 901 59.36 52.08 33.28
C ASP A 901 60.64 52.88 33.07
N MET A 902 60.92 53.80 33.98
CA MET A 902 62.09 54.67 33.94
C MET A 902 62.85 54.56 35.25
N ASP A 903 64.17 54.42 35.16
CA ASP A 903 65.06 54.30 36.30
C ASP A 903 65.62 55.67 36.69
N ILE A 904 65.56 56.00 37.99
CA ILE A 904 66.20 57.18 38.59
C ILE A 904 67.24 56.75 39.63
N GLU A 905 68.25 57.58 39.88
CA GLU A 905 69.29 57.28 40.88
C GLU A 905 68.75 57.33 42.32
N TYR A 906 69.27 56.51 43.23
CA TYR A 906 68.82 56.48 44.64
C TYR A 906 68.97 57.81 45.38
N GLY A 907 69.89 58.68 44.92
CA GLY A 907 70.10 60.01 45.50
C GLY A 907 69.09 61.07 45.05
N GLU A 908 68.30 60.80 44.00
CA GLU A 908 67.27 61.73 43.52
C GLU A 908 66.09 61.81 44.49
N SER A 909 65.58 63.02 44.73
CA SER A 909 64.37 63.20 45.55
C SER A 909 63.15 62.78 44.75
N LEU A 910 62.43 61.78 45.28
CA LEU A 910 61.22 61.28 44.66
C LEU A 910 60.13 62.36 44.59
N GLU A 911 59.99 63.17 45.64
CA GLU A 911 59.01 64.25 45.71
C GLU A 911 59.26 65.31 44.61
N ARG A 912 60.53 65.56 44.29
CA ARG A 912 60.92 66.46 43.18
C ARG A 912 60.56 65.86 41.83
N VAL A 913 60.87 64.58 41.60
CA VAL A 913 60.52 63.89 40.35
C VAL A 913 59.00 63.84 40.17
N GLU A 914 58.24 63.56 41.23
CA GLU A 914 56.78 63.53 41.20
C GLU A 914 56.16 64.89 40.87
N SER A 915 56.69 65.99 41.43
CA SER A 915 56.18 67.33 41.10
C SER A 915 56.44 67.71 39.63
N ILE A 916 57.64 67.37 39.11
CA ILE A 916 57.99 67.62 37.70
C ILE A 916 57.08 66.82 36.76
N LEU A 917 56.83 65.55 37.08
CA LEU A 917 55.93 64.71 36.30
C LEU A 917 54.49 65.24 36.32
N GLN A 918 54.02 65.74 37.47
CA GLN A 918 52.71 66.37 37.58
C GLN A 918 52.56 67.58 36.65
N ASP A 919 53.60 68.41 36.53
CA ASP A 919 53.59 69.59 35.67
C ASP A 919 53.72 69.23 34.18
N GLU A 920 54.48 68.18 33.83
CA GLU A 920 54.74 67.78 32.44
C GLU A 920 53.71 66.83 31.83
N PHE A 921 52.94 66.05 32.61
CA PHE A 921 51.93 65.14 32.06
C PHE A 921 50.88 65.79 31.14
N PRO A 922 50.34 66.99 31.45
CA PRO A 922 49.47 67.71 30.52
C PRO A 922 50.16 68.08 29.20
N ASN A 923 51.47 68.33 29.21
CA ASN A 923 52.24 68.62 28.01
C ASN A 923 52.44 67.36 27.17
N ILE A 924 52.76 66.21 27.79
CA ILE A 924 52.86 64.91 27.12
C ILE A 924 51.53 64.56 26.44
N ARG A 925 50.40 64.72 27.13
CA ARG A 925 49.06 64.47 26.56
C ARG A 925 48.77 65.34 25.33
N ARG A 926 49.21 66.61 25.34
CA ARG A 926 49.06 67.52 24.19
C ARG A 926 49.96 67.13 23.01
N ARG A 927 51.15 66.59 23.26
CA ARG A 927 52.11 66.18 22.23
C ARG A 927 51.77 64.82 21.60
N LEU A 928 51.14 63.92 22.36
CA LEU A 928 50.79 62.57 21.93
C LEU A 928 49.26 62.40 21.83
N PRO A 929 48.63 62.71 20.67
CA PRO A 929 47.18 62.67 20.51
C PRO A 929 46.57 61.25 20.55
N ALA A 930 47.40 60.21 20.44
CA ALA A 930 46.97 58.81 20.57
C ALA A 930 46.75 58.36 22.04
N ILE A 931 47.01 59.23 23.02
CA ILE A 931 46.63 59.02 24.42
C ILE A 931 45.13 59.30 24.57
N GLU A 932 44.36 58.27 24.85
CA GLU A 932 42.93 58.41 25.19
C GLU A 932 42.79 58.99 26.60
N ASP A 933 43.53 58.42 27.56
CA ASP A 933 43.53 58.86 28.96
C ASP A 933 44.90 58.69 29.65
N GLY A 934 45.18 59.50 30.67
CA GLY A 934 46.52 59.65 31.28
C GLY A 934 47.36 60.77 30.65
N PRO A 935 48.69 60.83 30.87
CA PRO A 935 49.53 59.89 31.62
C PRO A 935 49.25 59.82 33.13
N PHE A 936 49.35 58.62 33.68
CA PHE A 936 49.21 58.33 35.11
C PHE A 936 50.53 57.82 35.68
N TYR A 937 51.01 58.47 36.74
CA TYR A 937 52.11 57.96 37.53
C TYR A 937 51.62 56.84 38.45
N LYS A 938 52.23 55.65 38.36
CA LYS A 938 51.87 54.48 39.17
C LYS A 938 52.74 54.32 40.42
N GLY A 939 53.67 55.22 40.67
CA GLY A 939 54.62 55.11 41.79
C GLY A 939 55.91 54.39 41.42
N VAL A 940 56.70 54.12 42.46
CA VAL A 940 57.89 53.27 42.42
C VAL A 940 57.46 51.81 42.29
N VAL A 941 57.88 51.16 41.20
CA VAL A 941 57.56 49.75 40.92
C VAL A 941 58.61 48.80 41.50
N SER A 942 59.88 49.21 41.50
CA SER A 942 60.98 48.42 42.07
C SER A 942 62.12 49.31 42.58
N LEU A 943 62.80 48.83 43.62
CA LEU A 943 64.09 49.34 44.10
C LEU A 943 65.16 48.34 43.61
N ALA A 944 65.79 48.63 42.48
CA ALA A 944 66.79 47.75 41.86
C ALA A 944 68.19 47.98 42.47
N ASP A 945 69.19 47.18 42.08
CA ASP A 945 70.52 47.18 42.72
C ASP A 945 71.21 48.56 42.75
N ASN A 946 70.94 49.42 41.75
CA ASN A 946 71.53 50.75 41.60
C ASN A 946 70.53 51.83 41.13
N SER A 947 69.23 51.53 41.10
CA SER A 947 68.18 52.46 40.65
C SER A 947 66.87 52.31 41.40
N VAL A 948 66.06 53.36 41.35
CA VAL A 948 64.64 53.34 41.71
C VAL A 948 63.84 53.39 40.42
N THR A 949 63.05 52.37 40.13
CA THR A 949 62.24 52.28 38.91
C THR A 949 60.86 52.86 39.15
N ILE A 950 60.48 53.88 38.38
CA ILE A 950 59.14 54.46 38.38
C ILE A 950 58.37 54.09 37.12
N ARG A 951 57.04 53.96 37.23
CA ARG A 951 56.17 53.61 36.08
C ARG A 951 55.17 54.69 35.75
N VAL A 952 55.07 55.01 34.47
CA VAL A 952 54.04 55.87 33.89
C VAL A 952 53.20 55.07 32.90
N VAL A 953 51.87 55.20 32.97
CA VAL A 953 50.92 54.44 32.16
C VAL A 953 49.94 55.39 31.47
N VAL A 954 49.62 55.13 30.21
CA VAL A 954 48.54 55.79 29.45
C VAL A 954 47.55 54.76 28.92
N MET A 955 46.32 55.17 28.71
CA MET A 955 45.31 54.42 27.97
C MET A 955 45.35 54.80 26.49
N CYS A 956 45.25 53.82 25.61
CA CYS A 956 45.26 53.99 24.16
C CYS A 956 44.59 52.82 23.44
N ASN A 957 44.31 52.99 22.15
CA ASN A 957 43.92 51.87 21.29
C ASN A 957 45.05 50.83 21.16
N GLU A 958 44.70 49.53 21.09
CA GLU A 958 45.70 48.45 20.98
C GLU A 958 46.60 48.62 19.75
N ASN A 959 46.05 49.10 18.63
CA ASN A 959 46.80 49.36 17.40
C ASN A 959 47.93 50.38 17.60
N ASP A 960 47.73 51.37 18.49
CA ASP A 960 48.71 52.43 18.74
C ASP A 960 49.64 52.10 19.92
N ARG A 961 49.29 51.13 20.78
CA ARG A 961 50.00 50.81 22.03
C ARG A 961 51.50 50.65 21.87
N GLY A 962 51.93 49.90 20.85
CA GLY A 962 53.34 49.63 20.59
C GLY A 962 54.12 50.89 20.19
N GLN A 963 53.51 51.76 19.38
CA GLN A 963 54.11 53.02 18.98
C GLN A 963 54.10 54.01 20.14
N LEU A 964 52.99 54.12 20.85
CA LEU A 964 52.82 55.03 21.98
C LEU A 964 53.76 54.71 23.15
N THR A 965 54.06 53.43 23.40
CA THR A 965 55.07 53.06 24.40
C THR A 965 56.47 53.55 24.02
N ARG A 966 56.82 53.54 22.72
CA ARG A 966 58.10 54.09 22.24
C ARG A 966 58.13 55.61 22.35
N ASP A 967 57.03 56.26 22.00
CA ASP A 967 56.92 57.71 22.06
C ASP A 967 56.94 58.21 23.52
N LEU A 968 56.26 57.50 24.43
CA LEU A 968 56.34 57.77 25.87
C LEU A 968 57.76 57.61 26.44
N ARG A 969 58.48 56.54 26.07
CA ARG A 969 59.89 56.36 26.46
C ARG A 969 60.75 57.56 26.05
N ARG A 970 60.53 58.06 24.84
CA ARG A 970 61.24 59.22 24.31
C ARG A 970 60.87 60.48 25.10
N GLU A 971 59.59 60.75 25.31
CA GLU A 971 59.13 61.92 26.07
C GLU A 971 59.67 61.92 27.50
N MET A 972 59.60 60.78 28.20
CA MET A 972 60.13 60.63 29.55
C MET A 972 61.64 60.88 29.60
N LYS A 973 62.39 60.37 28.61
CA LYS A 973 63.83 60.62 28.52
C LYS A 973 64.15 62.11 28.34
N LEU A 974 63.41 62.80 27.46
CA LEU A 974 63.59 64.23 27.22
C LEU A 974 63.28 65.06 28.47
N ILE A 975 62.21 64.74 29.19
CA ILE A 975 61.83 65.44 30.44
C ILE A 975 62.89 65.26 31.52
N PHE A 976 63.44 64.05 31.66
CA PHE A 976 64.49 63.77 32.65
C PHE A 976 65.77 64.54 32.32
N ASP A 977 66.14 64.61 31.04
CA ASP A 977 67.30 65.40 30.60
C ASP A 977 67.11 66.90 30.81
N GLU A 978 65.91 67.44 30.54
CA GLU A 978 65.60 68.87 30.71
C GLU A 978 65.61 69.31 32.18
N HIS A 979 65.17 68.44 33.09
CA HIS A 979 65.08 68.74 34.52
C HIS A 979 66.28 68.18 35.33
N GLU A 980 67.33 67.75 34.66
CA GLU A 980 68.57 67.21 35.25
C GLU A 980 68.34 66.02 36.21
N ILE A 981 67.33 65.19 35.94
CA ILE A 981 67.07 63.95 36.68
C ILE A 981 68.03 62.87 36.19
N GLN A 982 68.91 62.37 37.06
CA GLN A 982 69.92 61.41 36.67
C GLN A 982 69.35 60.01 36.45
N ILE A 983 69.57 59.47 35.24
CA ILE A 983 69.32 58.05 34.93
C ILE A 983 70.59 57.26 35.31
N PRO A 984 70.50 56.30 36.23
CA PRO A 984 71.67 55.69 36.84
C PRO A 984 72.43 54.78 35.87
N PHE A 985 73.75 54.90 35.86
CA PHE A 985 74.64 53.88 35.30
C PHE A 985 74.92 52.78 36.35
N SER A 986 75.35 51.61 35.91
CA SER A 986 75.80 50.54 36.81
C SER A 986 76.93 51.03 37.71
N GLN A 987 76.68 51.12 39.02
CA GLN A 987 77.69 51.50 40.00
C GLN A 987 78.44 50.26 40.49
N VAL A 988 79.77 50.31 40.49
CA VAL A 988 80.63 49.23 41.01
C VAL A 988 81.52 49.81 42.10
N VAL A 989 81.37 49.30 43.32
CA VAL A 989 82.30 49.60 44.42
C VAL A 989 83.51 48.69 44.30
N VAL A 990 84.69 49.25 43.99
CA VAL A 990 85.93 48.48 43.81
C VAL A 990 86.71 48.42 45.12
N HIS A 991 86.86 47.22 45.68
CA HIS A 991 87.83 46.92 46.75
C HIS A 991 89.11 46.31 46.15
N GLN A 992 90.30 46.85 46.46
CA GLN A 992 91.58 46.28 46.00
C GLN A 992 92.03 45.07 46.87
N PRO A 993 92.34 43.89 46.28
CA PRO A 993 92.66 42.66 47.03
C PRO A 993 94.14 42.55 47.45
N ALA A 994 94.40 41.96 48.63
CA ALA A 994 95.74 41.60 49.11
C ALA A 994 96.20 40.22 48.59
N GLU A 995 97.46 40.08 48.17
CA GLU A 995 98.03 38.79 47.72
C GLU A 995 98.30 37.83 48.90
N TYR A 996 97.66 36.65 48.88
CA TYR A 996 97.90 35.58 49.85
C TYR A 996 98.96 34.59 49.33
N LYS A 997 99.95 34.24 50.18
CA LYS A 997 101.04 33.30 49.83
C LYS A 997 100.51 31.87 49.63
N LYS A 998 100.99 31.19 48.58
CA LYS A 998 100.72 29.76 48.33
C LYS A 998 101.58 28.88 49.25
N ALA A 999 101.00 27.75 49.68
CA ALA A 999 101.65 26.81 50.60
C ALA A 999 102.89 26.14 49.99
N THR A 1000 103.90 25.95 50.83
CA THR A 1000 105.18 25.33 50.49
C THR A 1000 105.06 23.80 50.44
N ILE A 1001 105.92 23.10 49.71
CA ILE A 1001 105.87 21.63 49.57
C ILE A 1001 105.90 20.91 50.94
N SER A 1002 106.61 21.46 51.93
CA SER A 1002 106.62 20.95 53.31
C SER A 1002 105.27 21.09 54.03
N GLU A 1003 104.51 22.14 53.73
CA GLU A 1003 103.16 22.38 54.26
C GLU A 1003 102.14 21.50 53.55
N GLN A 1004 102.30 21.26 52.25
CA GLN A 1004 101.50 20.27 51.52
C GLN A 1004 101.74 18.85 52.07
N LEU A 1005 102.99 18.42 52.24
CA LEU A 1005 103.30 17.11 52.82
C LEU A 1005 102.78 16.96 54.26
N ARG A 1006 102.79 18.03 55.06
CA ARG A 1006 102.15 18.02 56.39
C ARG A 1006 100.63 17.97 56.29
N ALA A 1007 100.02 18.68 55.36
CA ALA A 1007 98.58 18.65 55.13
C ALA A 1007 98.11 17.28 54.62
N ASP A 1008 98.90 16.63 53.75
CA ASP A 1008 98.63 15.28 53.25
C ASP A 1008 98.78 14.24 54.35
N ARG A 1009 99.86 14.30 55.15
CA ARG A 1009 99.98 13.44 56.36
C ARG A 1009 98.85 13.67 57.34
N PHE A 1010 98.50 14.93 57.62
CA PHE A 1010 97.39 15.25 58.51
C PHE A 1010 96.07 14.69 57.96
N ASN A 1011 95.80 14.82 56.67
CA ASN A 1011 94.60 14.25 56.05
C ASN A 1011 94.62 12.71 56.06
N ASP A 1012 95.76 12.07 55.87
CA ASP A 1012 95.87 10.61 55.99
C ASP A 1012 95.70 10.14 57.43
N ASP A 1013 96.28 10.82 58.42
CA ASP A 1013 96.05 10.58 59.85
C ASP A 1013 94.56 10.77 60.22
N GLN A 1014 93.89 11.80 59.67
CA GLN A 1014 92.45 12.01 59.85
C GLN A 1014 91.60 10.92 59.17
N LYS A 1015 92.00 10.41 58.00
CA LYS A 1015 91.33 9.28 57.34
C LYS A 1015 91.47 7.97 58.12
N VAL A 1016 92.61 7.75 58.77
CA VAL A 1016 92.82 6.60 59.67
C VAL A 1016 91.98 6.77 60.94
N ALA A 1017 92.02 7.95 61.58
CA ALA A 1017 91.20 8.24 62.75
C ALA A 1017 89.69 8.16 62.47
N ALA A 1018 89.24 8.50 61.26
CA ALA A 1018 87.84 8.40 60.86
C ALA A 1018 87.36 6.96 60.58
N ARG A 1019 88.26 5.97 60.35
CA ARG A 1019 87.88 4.56 60.12
C ARG A 1019 87.39 3.84 61.37
N ASP A 1020 87.84 4.26 62.55
CA ASP A 1020 87.44 3.66 63.84
C ASP A 1020 86.35 4.49 64.57
N VAL A 1021 85.76 5.49 63.90
CA VAL A 1021 84.59 6.23 64.39
C VAL A 1021 83.33 5.63 63.76
N GLY A 1022 82.69 4.68 64.44
CA GLY A 1022 81.34 4.17 64.08
C GLY A 1022 81.10 2.66 64.12
N ASN A 1023 82.13 1.83 64.31
CA ASN A 1023 81.98 0.38 64.47
C ASN A 1023 82.47 -0.09 65.86
N GLU A 1024 81.57 -0.06 66.84
CA GLU A 1024 81.17 -1.28 67.56
C GLU A 1024 80.03 -0.95 68.52
N THR A 1025 78.87 -1.47 68.11
CA THR A 1025 77.77 -1.96 68.94
C THR A 1025 78.24 -2.44 70.32
N THR A 1026 77.69 -1.82 71.36
CA THR A 1026 77.79 -2.26 72.75
C THR A 1026 77.15 -3.64 72.94
N SER A 1027 77.82 -4.54 73.65
CA SER A 1027 77.15 -5.69 74.28
C SER A 1027 77.28 -5.63 75.80
N SER A 1028 76.11 -5.48 76.44
CA SER A 1028 75.73 -5.81 77.84
C SER A 1028 76.45 -5.14 79.01
N LYS A 1029 75.86 -4.07 79.55
CA LYS A 1029 74.96 -4.14 80.72
C LYS A 1029 74.06 -2.91 80.79
#